data_AF-A0A7J6F575-F1
#
_entry.id   AF-A0A7J6F575-F1
#
_cell.length_a   1.000
_cell.length_b   1.000
_cell.length_c   1.000
_cell.angle_alpha   90.00
_cell.angle_beta   90.00
_cell.angle_gamma   90.00
#
_symmetry.space_group_name_H-M   'P 1'
#
loop_
_entity.id
_entity.type
_entity.pdbx_description
1 polymer ?
#
loop_
_entity_poly.entity_id
_entity_poly.type
_entity_poly.pdbx_seq_one_letter_code
_entity_poly.pdbx_strand_id
1 'polypeptide(L)'
;MIVRQKMVVQAEIICPQSSSIPVLDKYHLRVPAQELVELSSSPPPPASEIVTLESVANCSETIQGDIVETSSIVKFVPNIRSGSHADIGPRDSMDDEHICIDDLSGHLGSQFRCPMPSAFYAVFDGHGGPEAAAYIKRNAMRLFFEDSELPQTTDIDEVFLNELENSHRKAFLLADLALAEETSVNSSCGTTALTALLLGSHLLVANAGDCRAVLCRNGVAVEMSQDHKPSFSPERKRVEELGGYIDDGYLNGYLSVTRALGDWDLKFPLGSATPLIAEPDVQQVVLTEDDEFLIIGCDGIWDVMSSQYAVSLVRRGLRRHDDPKQCARDLVNEALQLNTSDNLTAIVICFSSPSRVYEPAPRRSRFRPCNLSEDARRSFNFLWIGLFWLETITPYLPYLVYKCSNTKQGMKMALASLARRKGYLLSRNFSNQTSEALRYSLSLTSFSRGFASSGSDESDVVVIGGGPGGYVAAIKAAQLGLKTTCIEKRGTLGGTCLNVGCIPSKALLHSSHMYHEAMHSFANHGVKFASVEIDLPAMMGQKDKAVSNLTRGIEGLFKKNKVTYVKGYGKLISPSEVSVDTIDGGNTIVKGKNIIVATGSDVKSLPGITIDEERIVSSTGALALKEIPKKLVVIGAGYIGLEMGSVWGRLGSEITVVEFASEIVPSMDGEIRKQFQRSLEKQGMKFKLNTKVVGVDTSSGGVKLTLEPAAGGDQTTLDADVVLVSAGRTPFTSGLGLEKIGVETDKGGRILVNERFATNVPGVFAIGDVIPGPMLAHKAEEDGVACVEFIAGKVGHVDYDKVPGVVYTHPEVASVGKTEEQVKALGIEYRVGKFPLLANSRAKAIDDAEGLVKVLAEKETDKILGVHIMSPNAGELIHEAAIALQYDASSEDIARVCHAHPTMSEALKEAAMATYDKPIHM
;
A
#
# COMPACT_ATOMS: atom_id res chain seq x y z
N MET A 1 -72.30 -21.07 14.41
CA MET A 1 -71.71 -22.42 14.27
C MET A 1 -70.64 -22.40 13.19
N ILE A 2 -69.74 -23.39 13.18
CA ILE A 2 -68.70 -23.58 12.15
C ILE A 2 -69.30 -24.36 10.96
N VAL A 3 -68.89 -24.04 9.71
CA VAL A 3 -68.59 -24.95 8.56
C VAL A 3 -68.24 -24.10 7.32
N ARG A 4 -67.74 -24.72 6.23
CA ARG A 4 -66.88 -24.12 5.18
C ARG A 4 -67.55 -23.87 3.82
N GLN A 5 -66.89 -22.97 3.06
CA GLN A 5 -66.49 -23.06 1.63
C GLN A 5 -67.41 -22.64 0.44
N LYS A 6 -66.77 -21.81 -0.42
CA LYS A 6 -66.71 -21.77 -1.91
C LYS A 6 -67.69 -20.92 -2.76
N MET A 7 -67.04 -20.06 -3.57
CA MET A 7 -67.33 -19.64 -4.97
C MET A 7 -68.57 -18.77 -5.22
N VAL A 8 -68.61 -17.63 -5.96
CA VAL A 8 -67.83 -16.97 -7.06
C VAL A 8 -68.74 -16.81 -8.30
N VAL A 9 -68.84 -15.59 -8.87
CA VAL A 9 -68.92 -15.22 -10.32
C VAL A 9 -69.06 -13.68 -10.45
N GLN A 10 -68.73 -13.10 -11.63
CA GLN A 10 -68.60 -11.66 -11.90
C GLN A 10 -69.78 -11.02 -12.69
N ALA A 11 -69.77 -9.68 -12.79
CA ALA A 11 -70.02 -8.86 -14.00
C ALA A 11 -69.29 -7.50 -13.78
N GLU A 12 -68.37 -6.98 -14.62
CA GLU A 12 -68.52 -6.40 -15.98
C GLU A 12 -69.16 -4.98 -15.98
N ILE A 13 -68.84 -4.00 -16.87
CA ILE A 13 -68.35 -4.10 -18.26
C ILE A 13 -67.70 -2.78 -18.84
N ILE A 14 -66.90 -2.88 -19.92
CA ILE A 14 -66.51 -1.86 -20.97
C ILE A 14 -65.53 -0.68 -20.70
N CYS A 15 -64.78 -0.33 -21.77
CA CYS A 15 -63.89 0.82 -21.98
C CYS A 15 -63.87 1.26 -23.47
N PRO A 16 -63.80 2.57 -23.80
CA PRO A 16 -63.34 3.09 -25.12
C PRO A 16 -62.13 4.08 -24.95
N GLN A 17 -61.02 4.01 -25.69
CA GLN A 17 -60.75 4.15 -27.15
C GLN A 17 -60.53 5.59 -27.69
N SER A 18 -59.25 5.87 -27.99
CA SER A 18 -58.69 6.57 -29.18
C SER A 18 -59.11 7.99 -29.63
N SER A 19 -58.13 8.91 -29.51
CA SER A 19 -57.56 9.76 -30.60
C SER A 19 -58.27 11.03 -31.15
N SER A 20 -57.42 11.92 -31.72
CA SER A 20 -57.66 13.03 -32.67
C SER A 20 -57.82 14.48 -32.13
N ILE A 21 -57.57 15.46 -33.01
CA ILE A 21 -57.21 16.88 -32.74
C ILE A 21 -58.08 17.81 -33.62
N PRO A 22 -58.47 19.01 -33.14
CA PRO A 22 -58.11 20.27 -33.84
C PRO A 22 -57.63 21.37 -32.84
N VAL A 23 -56.63 22.25 -33.07
CA VAL A 23 -56.08 23.00 -34.23
C VAL A 23 -56.67 24.43 -34.38
N LEU A 24 -55.79 25.39 -34.75
CA LEU A 24 -55.94 26.86 -34.93
C LEU A 24 -55.99 27.71 -33.64
N ASP A 25 -55.28 28.83 -33.44
CA ASP A 25 -54.56 29.85 -34.25
C ASP A 25 -55.27 31.22 -34.30
N LYS A 26 -54.60 32.24 -33.75
CA LYS A 26 -54.28 33.56 -34.37
C LYS A 26 -53.49 34.41 -33.35
N TYR A 27 -52.30 34.95 -33.60
CA TYR A 27 -51.68 35.71 -34.72
C TYR A 27 -51.99 37.22 -34.78
N HIS A 28 -50.90 37.99 -34.86
CA HIS A 28 -50.76 39.34 -35.45
C HIS A 28 -51.36 40.56 -34.69
N LEU A 29 -50.86 41.80 -34.81
CA LEU A 29 -49.78 42.36 -35.66
C LEU A 29 -49.25 43.71 -35.09
N ARG A 30 -47.94 44.02 -35.24
CA ARG A 30 -47.42 45.25 -35.90
C ARG A 30 -45.88 45.30 -36.00
N VAL A 31 -45.39 46.08 -36.97
CA VAL A 31 -43.97 46.35 -37.33
C VAL A 31 -43.84 47.86 -37.65
N PRO A 32 -42.64 48.48 -37.68
CA PRO A 32 -41.79 48.49 -38.90
C PRO A 32 -40.25 48.50 -38.62
N ALA A 33 -39.40 48.81 -39.61
CA ALA A 33 -38.83 47.84 -40.56
C ALA A 33 -38.03 48.55 -41.70
N GLN A 34 -36.70 48.72 -41.55
CA GLN A 34 -35.75 49.17 -42.59
C GLN A 34 -34.37 48.50 -42.31
N GLU A 35 -33.73 47.73 -43.21
CA GLU A 35 -33.09 48.02 -44.53
C GLU A 35 -31.54 48.21 -44.38
N LEU A 36 -30.61 47.69 -45.21
CA LEU A 36 -30.65 47.07 -46.57
C LEU A 36 -29.59 45.93 -46.81
N VAL A 37 -29.98 44.93 -47.63
CA VAL A 37 -29.26 44.30 -48.80
C VAL A 37 -28.05 43.35 -48.61
N GLU A 38 -27.90 42.46 -49.61
CA GLU A 38 -27.13 41.21 -49.72
C GLU A 38 -25.86 41.33 -50.60
N LEU A 39 -25.01 40.29 -50.65
CA LEU A 39 -24.77 39.49 -51.89
C LEU A 39 -23.84 38.27 -51.70
N SER A 40 -23.81 37.39 -52.70
CA SER A 40 -23.29 36.00 -52.67
C SER A 40 -22.12 35.72 -53.64
N SER A 41 -21.36 34.63 -53.42
CA SER A 41 -20.89 33.73 -54.52
C SER A 41 -20.21 32.45 -54.00
N SER A 42 -19.83 31.53 -54.90
CA SER A 42 -19.50 30.11 -54.66
C SER A 42 -18.17 29.67 -55.34
N PRO A 43 -17.61 28.48 -55.06
CA PRO A 43 -16.25 28.02 -55.50
C PRO A 43 -16.33 27.15 -56.79
N PRO A 44 -15.33 26.31 -57.22
CA PRO A 44 -13.91 26.07 -56.85
C PRO A 44 -12.99 26.30 -58.11
N PRO A 45 -12.06 25.45 -58.64
CA PRO A 45 -11.22 24.35 -58.11
C PRO A 45 -9.65 24.45 -58.25
N PRO A 46 -8.86 23.83 -59.19
CA PRO A 46 -7.70 23.01 -58.74
C PRO A 46 -6.35 23.07 -59.55
N ALA A 47 -5.37 22.27 -59.09
CA ALA A 47 -4.25 21.64 -59.84
C ALA A 47 -3.06 22.52 -60.34
N SER A 48 -1.81 22.04 -60.54
CA SER A 48 -1.14 20.74 -60.27
C SER A 48 0.40 20.81 -60.45
N GLU A 49 1.15 19.96 -59.72
CA GLU A 49 2.51 19.41 -60.03
C GLU A 49 3.72 20.42 -60.04
N ILE A 50 5.00 20.07 -59.87
CA ILE A 50 5.85 19.00 -60.49
C ILE A 50 7.05 18.55 -59.58
N VAL A 51 7.25 17.23 -59.41
CA VAL A 51 8.53 16.41 -59.36
C VAL A 51 9.67 16.76 -58.35
N THR A 52 9.85 16.01 -57.22
CA THR A 52 10.79 14.87 -56.89
C THR A 52 12.32 15.19 -56.88
N LEU A 53 13.26 14.49 -56.21
CA LEU A 53 13.45 13.12 -55.63
C LEU A 53 13.68 13.15 -54.09
N GLU A 54 13.33 12.15 -53.25
CA GLU A 54 13.76 10.71 -53.10
C GLU A 54 15.21 10.51 -52.58
N SER A 55 15.58 9.53 -51.74
CA SER A 55 14.93 8.31 -51.15
C SER A 55 15.50 8.07 -49.71
N VAL A 56 15.20 7.08 -48.86
CA VAL A 56 14.72 5.66 -48.92
C VAL A 56 13.88 5.40 -47.63
N ALA A 57 12.57 5.10 -47.65
CA ALA A 57 11.88 3.82 -47.90
C ALA A 57 12.16 2.72 -46.84
N ASN A 58 11.20 2.28 -45.99
CA ASN A 58 10.01 1.42 -46.22
C ASN A 58 10.34 -0.10 -46.20
N CYS A 59 9.42 -1.06 -45.97
CA CYS A 59 7.96 -1.05 -46.13
C CYS A 59 7.16 -1.72 -44.98
N SER A 60 5.86 -1.40 -44.94
CA SER A 60 4.77 -2.19 -44.34
C SER A 60 3.99 -2.94 -45.43
N GLU A 61 3.29 -4.04 -45.12
CA GLU A 61 2.06 -4.37 -45.90
C GLU A 61 1.00 -5.18 -45.12
N THR A 62 -0.15 -4.52 -44.98
CA THR A 62 -1.57 -4.95 -44.90
C THR A 62 -1.96 -6.42 -44.70
N ILE A 63 -2.88 -6.65 -43.73
CA ILE A 63 -3.98 -7.64 -43.82
C ILE A 63 -5.29 -6.91 -43.50
N GLN A 64 -6.40 -7.35 -44.10
CA GLN A 64 -7.74 -6.77 -43.93
C GLN A 64 -8.28 -6.98 -42.50
N GLY A 65 -9.08 -6.02 -42.02
CA GLY A 65 -9.67 -6.06 -40.69
C GLY A 65 -11.07 -6.67 -40.65
N ASP A 66 -11.50 -7.00 -39.44
CA ASP A 66 -12.90 -7.16 -39.04
C ASP A 66 -13.11 -6.45 -37.69
N ILE A 67 -14.36 -6.11 -37.36
CA ILE A 67 -14.66 -5.15 -36.29
C ILE A 67 -14.50 -5.79 -34.89
N VAL A 68 -13.68 -5.18 -34.04
CA VAL A 68 -13.70 -5.41 -32.58
C VAL A 68 -14.29 -4.16 -31.93
N GLU A 69 -15.46 -4.31 -31.31
CA GLU A 69 -16.06 -3.25 -30.50
C GLU A 69 -15.17 -2.95 -29.29
N THR A 70 -14.67 -1.71 -29.18
CA THR A 70 -13.97 -1.24 -27.99
C THR A 70 -14.98 -1.10 -26.85
N SER A 71 -15.00 -2.09 -25.95
CA SER A 71 -15.79 -2.05 -24.72
C SER A 71 -15.47 -0.77 -23.94
N SER A 72 -16.51 -0.05 -23.53
CA SER A 72 -16.37 1.25 -22.90
C SER A 72 -15.58 1.16 -21.58
N ILE A 73 -14.54 2.00 -21.47
CA ILE A 73 -13.87 2.23 -20.19
C ILE A 73 -14.89 2.89 -19.26
N VAL A 74 -15.29 2.17 -18.21
CA VAL A 74 -16.21 2.69 -17.20
C VAL A 74 -15.46 3.76 -16.41
N LYS A 75 -15.82 5.04 -16.64
CA LYS A 75 -15.33 6.14 -15.80
C LYS A 75 -15.87 5.96 -14.38
N PHE A 76 -14.99 6.06 -13.38
CA PHE A 76 -15.41 6.15 -11.99
C PHE A 76 -16.26 7.42 -11.79
N VAL A 77 -17.30 7.32 -10.96
CA VAL A 77 -18.16 8.42 -10.52
C VAL A 77 -18.45 8.20 -9.03
N PRO A 78 -18.02 9.08 -8.12
CA PRO A 78 -18.16 8.86 -6.69
C PRO A 78 -19.59 9.06 -6.19
N ASN A 79 -19.99 8.29 -5.17
CA ASN A 79 -20.96 8.72 -4.17
C ASN A 79 -20.24 9.59 -3.14
N ILE A 80 -20.76 10.80 -2.89
CA ILE A 80 -20.18 11.79 -1.98
C ILE A 80 -20.93 11.78 -0.63
N ARG A 81 -20.19 12.01 0.45
CA ARG A 81 -20.70 12.43 1.77
C ARG A 81 -19.64 13.26 2.47
N SER A 82 -20.00 14.26 3.26
CA SER A 82 -19.02 15.05 4.01
C SER A 82 -19.43 15.37 5.44
N GLY A 83 -18.52 16.00 6.17
CA GLY A 83 -18.77 16.58 7.48
C GLY A 83 -17.67 17.54 7.90
N SER A 84 -18.05 18.60 8.61
CA SER A 84 -17.14 19.62 9.12
C SER A 84 -17.21 19.77 10.63
N HIS A 85 -16.12 20.26 11.22
CA HIS A 85 -16.09 20.79 12.57
C HIS A 85 -15.26 22.08 12.60
N ALA A 86 -15.61 22.97 13.51
CA ALA A 86 -14.82 24.15 13.82
C ALA A 86 -14.83 24.38 15.34
N ASP A 87 -13.74 24.93 15.86
CA ASP A 87 -13.53 25.31 17.25
C ASP A 87 -12.67 26.58 17.31
N ILE A 88 -12.91 27.43 18.31
CA ILE A 88 -12.24 28.72 18.49
C ILE A 88 -10.77 28.58 18.87
N GLY A 89 -10.37 27.45 19.44
CA GLY A 89 -8.99 27.25 19.91
C GLY A 89 -8.64 28.20 21.06
N PRO A 90 -7.41 28.74 21.11
CA PRO A 90 -6.99 29.69 22.14
C PRO A 90 -7.24 31.17 21.76
N ARG A 91 -7.92 31.45 20.65
CA ARG A 91 -8.24 32.81 20.17
C ARG A 91 -9.40 33.45 20.96
N ASP A 92 -9.45 34.77 20.99
CA ASP A 92 -10.56 35.53 21.60
C ASP A 92 -11.83 35.58 20.73
N SER A 93 -11.70 35.33 19.42
CA SER A 93 -12.77 35.29 18.42
C SER A 93 -12.65 34.06 17.52
N MET A 94 -13.77 33.64 16.91
CA MET A 94 -13.80 32.66 15.83
C MET A 94 -13.89 33.45 14.52
N ASP A 95 -12.76 33.57 13.83
CA ASP A 95 -12.62 34.38 12.62
C ASP A 95 -12.84 33.55 11.34
N ASP A 96 -12.62 32.23 11.39
CA ASP A 96 -12.91 31.32 10.26
C ASP A 96 -14.41 31.22 9.92
N GLU A 97 -14.68 30.95 8.64
CA GLU A 97 -15.97 30.47 8.15
C GLU A 97 -15.82 29.34 7.11
N HIS A 98 -16.86 28.51 6.95
CA HIS A 98 -16.82 27.39 5.98
C HIS A 98 -18.15 27.08 5.27
N ILE A 99 -18.04 26.40 4.13
CA ILE A 99 -19.13 25.93 3.27
C ILE A 99 -19.01 24.42 3.03
N CYS A 100 -20.14 23.72 3.04
CA CYS A 100 -20.23 22.27 2.98
C CYS A 100 -21.52 21.87 2.24
N ILE A 101 -21.40 21.55 0.94
CA ILE A 101 -22.55 21.29 0.03
C ILE A 101 -22.29 20.00 -0.76
N ASP A 102 -22.91 18.89 -0.33
CA ASP A 102 -22.81 17.57 -0.98
C ASP A 102 -23.68 17.42 -2.26
N ASP A 103 -24.64 18.31 -2.47
CA ASP A 103 -25.46 18.41 -3.70
C ASP A 103 -25.61 19.89 -4.10
N LEU A 104 -24.71 20.36 -4.96
CA LEU A 104 -24.70 21.71 -5.50
C LEU A 104 -25.87 21.93 -6.48
N SER A 105 -26.25 20.90 -7.24
CA SER A 105 -27.38 20.98 -8.18
C SER A 105 -28.71 21.28 -7.48
N GLY A 106 -28.93 20.71 -6.30
CA GLY A 106 -30.08 20.99 -5.45
C GLY A 106 -30.10 22.41 -4.87
N HIS A 107 -28.94 23.08 -4.77
CA HIS A 107 -28.81 24.45 -4.27
C HIS A 107 -28.95 25.50 -5.38
N LEU A 108 -28.33 25.28 -6.55
CA LEU A 108 -28.39 26.20 -7.70
C LEU A 108 -29.63 25.98 -8.59
N GLY A 109 -30.30 24.83 -8.45
CA GLY A 109 -31.56 24.54 -9.11
C GLY A 109 -31.46 24.16 -10.59
N SER A 110 -32.60 24.01 -11.25
CA SER A 110 -32.76 23.37 -12.58
C SER A 110 -32.16 24.11 -13.78
N GLN A 111 -31.45 25.22 -13.55
CA GLN A 111 -30.68 25.94 -14.57
C GLN A 111 -29.21 25.51 -14.60
N PHE A 112 -28.70 24.91 -13.52
CA PHE A 112 -27.35 24.34 -13.44
C PHE A 112 -27.25 23.08 -14.32
N ARG A 113 -26.27 23.04 -15.21
CA ARG A 113 -26.07 22.00 -16.23
C ARG A 113 -24.62 21.50 -16.26
N CYS A 114 -24.06 21.23 -15.10
CA CYS A 114 -22.76 20.58 -14.96
C CYS A 114 -22.94 19.07 -14.68
N PRO A 115 -21.88 18.25 -14.83
CA PRO A 115 -21.94 16.80 -14.61
C PRO A 115 -22.22 16.42 -13.16
N MET A 116 -22.87 15.27 -12.96
CA MET A 116 -23.29 14.78 -11.64
C MET A 116 -22.44 13.60 -11.14
N PRO A 117 -22.18 13.48 -9.82
CA PRO A 117 -22.60 14.41 -8.76
C PRO A 117 -21.91 15.78 -8.86
N SER A 118 -22.51 16.81 -8.27
CA SER A 118 -21.87 18.12 -8.13
C SER A 118 -21.89 18.55 -6.67
N ALA A 119 -20.74 18.99 -6.16
CA ALA A 119 -20.56 19.34 -4.76
C ALA A 119 -19.53 20.46 -4.58
N PHE A 120 -19.70 21.30 -3.57
CA PHE A 120 -18.85 22.46 -3.31
C PHE A 120 -18.52 22.62 -1.83
N TYR A 121 -17.24 22.90 -1.56
CA TYR A 121 -16.70 23.06 -0.22
C TYR A 121 -15.78 24.28 -0.19
N ALA A 122 -15.75 25.00 0.93
CA ALA A 122 -14.80 26.06 1.12
C ALA A 122 -14.42 26.22 2.60
N VAL A 123 -13.18 26.64 2.86
CA VAL A 123 -12.73 27.20 4.13
C VAL A 123 -12.22 28.61 3.84
N PHE A 124 -12.65 29.55 4.69
CA PHE A 124 -12.23 30.94 4.70
C PHE A 124 -11.68 31.21 6.10
N ASP A 125 -10.36 31.15 6.24
CA ASP A 125 -9.69 31.33 7.54
C ASP A 125 -9.32 32.82 7.68
N GLY A 126 -9.68 33.40 8.83
CA GLY A 126 -9.97 34.83 8.95
C GLY A 126 -8.98 35.59 9.83
N HIS A 127 -8.60 36.81 9.44
CA HIS A 127 -7.66 37.62 10.20
C HIS A 127 -8.01 39.10 10.22
N GLY A 128 -7.61 39.80 11.29
CA GLY A 128 -8.05 41.17 11.60
C GLY A 128 -9.46 41.26 12.18
N GLY A 129 -10.34 40.30 11.82
CA GLY A 129 -11.68 40.11 12.38
C GLY A 129 -12.51 39.15 11.51
N PRO A 130 -13.66 38.65 12.01
CA PRO A 130 -14.51 37.67 11.32
C PRO A 130 -15.24 38.24 10.08
N GLU A 131 -15.24 39.56 9.88
CA GLU A 131 -16.12 40.23 8.92
C GLU A 131 -15.83 39.83 7.46
N ALA A 132 -14.55 39.62 7.10
CA ALA A 132 -14.13 39.26 5.76
C ALA A 132 -14.59 37.83 5.39
N ALA A 133 -14.22 36.83 6.19
CA ALA A 133 -14.64 35.44 6.01
C ALA A 133 -16.18 35.29 6.02
N ALA A 134 -16.86 35.97 6.94
CA ALA A 134 -18.32 36.00 7.02
C ALA A 134 -18.97 36.73 5.84
N TYR A 135 -18.34 37.75 5.23
CA TYR A 135 -18.83 38.38 4.00
C TYR A 135 -18.67 37.45 2.79
N ILE A 136 -17.50 36.84 2.62
CA ILE A 136 -17.24 35.91 1.51
C ILE A 136 -18.19 34.72 1.57
N LYS A 137 -18.34 34.06 2.72
CA LYS A 137 -19.29 32.94 2.88
C LYS A 137 -20.73 33.33 2.53
N ARG A 138 -21.20 34.52 2.96
CA ARG A 138 -22.55 35.02 2.64
C ARG A 138 -22.76 35.27 1.15
N ASN A 139 -21.71 35.66 0.42
CA ASN A 139 -21.79 35.98 -1.01
C ASN A 139 -21.33 34.84 -1.94
N ALA A 140 -20.78 33.75 -1.40
CA ALA A 140 -20.06 32.73 -2.17
C ALA A 140 -20.87 32.13 -3.33
N MET A 141 -22.17 31.88 -3.16
CA MET A 141 -23.02 31.35 -4.25
C MET A 141 -23.07 32.32 -5.44
N ARG A 142 -23.25 33.61 -5.19
CA ARG A 142 -23.21 34.65 -6.23
C ARG A 142 -21.81 34.75 -6.84
N LEU A 143 -20.78 34.94 -6.02
CA LEU A 143 -19.41 35.23 -6.48
C LEU A 143 -18.76 34.09 -7.26
N PHE A 144 -19.03 32.83 -6.89
CA PHE A 144 -18.39 31.65 -7.49
C PHE A 144 -19.25 30.94 -8.55
N PHE A 145 -20.55 31.21 -8.66
CA PHE A 145 -21.45 30.52 -9.61
C PHE A 145 -22.29 31.43 -10.50
N GLU A 146 -22.58 32.67 -10.08
CA GLU A 146 -23.37 33.63 -10.86
C GLU A 146 -22.45 34.64 -11.57
N ASP A 147 -21.71 35.46 -10.80
CA ASP A 147 -20.83 36.52 -11.32
C ASP A 147 -19.56 35.96 -12.01
N SER A 148 -19.17 34.73 -11.66
CA SER A 148 -18.00 34.01 -12.19
C SER A 148 -18.16 33.49 -13.62
N GLU A 149 -19.38 33.53 -14.18
CA GLU A 149 -19.75 32.94 -15.48
C GLU A 149 -19.33 31.45 -15.60
N LEU A 150 -19.60 30.65 -14.57
CA LEU A 150 -19.23 29.22 -14.54
C LEU A 150 -19.73 28.46 -15.78
N PRO A 151 -18.85 27.80 -16.57
CA PRO A 151 -19.25 27.13 -17.80
C PRO A 151 -20.27 26.00 -17.56
N GLN A 152 -21.21 25.85 -18.49
CA GLN A 152 -22.37 24.96 -18.36
C GLN A 152 -22.41 23.91 -19.49
N THR A 153 -21.92 22.70 -19.22
CA THR A 153 -21.94 21.56 -20.15
C THR A 153 -22.06 20.23 -19.41
N THR A 154 -22.73 19.26 -20.03
CA THR A 154 -22.81 17.87 -19.56
C THR A 154 -21.55 17.05 -19.84
N ASP A 155 -20.73 17.51 -20.78
CA ASP A 155 -19.55 16.80 -21.27
C ASP A 155 -18.28 17.58 -20.91
N ILE A 156 -17.34 16.88 -20.27
CA ILE A 156 -16.04 17.43 -19.85
C ILE A 156 -15.01 17.13 -20.93
N ASP A 157 -14.47 18.19 -21.53
CA ASP A 157 -13.30 18.18 -22.41
C ASP A 157 -12.21 19.14 -21.90
N GLU A 158 -11.10 19.24 -22.65
CA GLU A 158 -9.99 20.13 -22.29
C GLU A 158 -10.35 21.62 -22.36
N VAL A 159 -11.33 22.02 -23.20
CA VAL A 159 -11.76 23.42 -23.29
C VAL A 159 -12.54 23.79 -22.03
N PHE A 160 -13.51 22.96 -21.64
CA PHE A 160 -14.28 23.13 -20.41
C PHE A 160 -13.39 23.21 -19.17
N LEU A 161 -12.37 22.35 -19.03
CA LEU A 161 -11.48 22.37 -17.86
C LEU A 161 -10.62 23.64 -17.78
N ASN A 162 -10.27 24.25 -18.92
CA ASN A 162 -9.63 25.56 -18.95
C ASN A 162 -10.61 26.69 -18.63
N GLU A 163 -11.83 26.67 -19.17
CA GLU A 163 -12.88 27.66 -18.85
C GLU A 163 -13.26 27.61 -17.36
N LEU A 164 -13.34 26.41 -16.77
CA LEU A 164 -13.68 26.18 -15.38
C LEU A 164 -12.62 26.77 -14.43
N GLU A 165 -11.34 26.58 -14.73
CA GLU A 165 -10.25 27.21 -13.96
C GLU A 165 -10.24 28.73 -14.11
N ASN A 166 -10.40 29.25 -15.33
CA ASN A 166 -10.48 30.70 -15.57
C ASN A 166 -11.66 31.33 -14.80
N SER A 167 -12.82 30.65 -14.74
CA SER A 167 -13.97 31.08 -13.93
C SER A 167 -13.67 31.08 -12.42
N HIS A 168 -12.92 30.10 -11.90
CA HIS A 168 -12.51 30.11 -10.47
C HIS A 168 -11.46 31.19 -10.16
N ARG A 169 -10.47 31.41 -11.03
CA ARG A 169 -9.53 32.54 -10.91
C ARG A 169 -10.29 33.87 -10.92
N LYS A 170 -11.26 34.03 -11.83
CA LYS A 170 -12.16 35.20 -11.89
C LYS A 170 -12.99 35.35 -10.60
N ALA A 171 -13.54 34.27 -10.05
CA ALA A 171 -14.35 34.29 -8.84
C ALA A 171 -13.58 34.82 -7.62
N PHE A 172 -12.33 34.40 -7.41
CA PHE A 172 -11.47 34.93 -6.35
C PHE A 172 -11.20 36.44 -6.51
N LEU A 173 -10.92 36.90 -7.74
CA LEU A 173 -10.69 38.32 -8.02
C LEU A 173 -11.97 39.17 -7.87
N LEU A 174 -13.13 38.63 -8.23
CA LEU A 174 -14.45 39.25 -7.98
C LEU A 174 -14.80 39.28 -6.48
N ALA A 175 -14.44 38.24 -5.74
CA ALA A 175 -14.61 38.17 -4.29
C ALA A 175 -13.76 39.22 -3.56
N ASP A 176 -12.54 39.45 -4.03
CA ASP A 176 -11.68 40.53 -3.55
C ASP A 176 -12.29 41.90 -3.89
N LEU A 177 -12.66 42.15 -5.15
CA LEU A 177 -13.34 43.39 -5.56
C LEU A 177 -14.60 43.68 -4.72
N ALA A 178 -15.39 42.65 -4.41
CA ALA A 178 -16.59 42.79 -3.58
C ALA A 178 -16.27 43.15 -2.10
N LEU A 179 -15.11 42.73 -1.57
CA LEU A 179 -14.61 43.20 -0.27
C LEU A 179 -14.10 44.65 -0.32
N ALA A 180 -13.54 45.11 -1.45
CA ALA A 180 -13.10 46.50 -1.60
C ALA A 180 -14.25 47.52 -1.59
N GLU A 181 -15.45 47.09 -2.04
CA GLU A 181 -16.66 47.91 -2.06
C GLU A 181 -17.50 47.80 -0.77
N GLU A 182 -17.23 46.81 0.09
CA GLU A 182 -18.02 46.55 1.30
C GLU A 182 -17.61 47.40 2.50
N THR A 183 -18.32 48.52 2.70
CA THR A 183 -18.10 49.48 3.79
C THR A 183 -18.24 48.94 5.22
N SER A 184 -18.78 47.73 5.41
CA SER A 184 -18.89 47.07 6.72
C SER A 184 -17.72 46.15 7.09
N VAL A 185 -16.76 45.94 6.18
CA VAL A 185 -15.48 45.25 6.47
C VAL A 185 -14.39 46.30 6.68
N ASN A 186 -13.51 46.10 7.66
CA ASN A 186 -12.38 46.99 7.90
C ASN A 186 -11.28 46.78 6.84
N SER A 187 -10.56 47.83 6.45
CA SER A 187 -9.48 47.77 5.45
C SER A 187 -8.27 46.91 5.87
N SER A 188 -8.16 46.64 7.18
CA SER A 188 -7.18 45.72 7.78
C SER A 188 -7.78 44.36 8.19
N CYS A 189 -8.97 43.99 7.72
CA CYS A 189 -9.49 42.63 7.80
C CYS A 189 -9.27 41.91 6.47
N GLY A 190 -8.98 40.62 6.55
CA GLY A 190 -8.81 39.75 5.40
C GLY A 190 -9.15 38.31 5.72
N THR A 191 -9.03 37.46 4.72
CA THR A 191 -9.23 36.02 4.86
C THR A 191 -8.43 35.25 3.81
N THR A 192 -7.83 34.15 4.23
CA THR A 192 -7.38 33.11 3.30
C THR A 192 -8.61 32.41 2.71
N ALA A 193 -8.50 31.83 1.52
CA ALA A 193 -9.63 31.19 0.87
C ALA A 193 -9.18 29.94 0.11
N LEU A 194 -9.76 28.79 0.48
CA LEU A 194 -9.60 27.54 -0.26
C LEU A 194 -10.98 26.99 -0.63
N THR A 195 -11.21 26.81 -1.93
CA THR A 195 -12.43 26.19 -2.46
C THR A 195 -12.14 24.86 -3.15
N ALA A 196 -13.01 23.88 -2.98
CA ALA A 196 -13.01 22.62 -3.72
C ALA A 196 -14.36 22.42 -4.42
N LEU A 197 -14.35 22.30 -5.75
CA LEU A 197 -15.50 21.98 -6.58
C LEU A 197 -15.32 20.59 -7.19
N LEU A 198 -16.31 19.72 -7.02
CA LEU A 198 -16.37 18.40 -7.65
C LEU A 198 -17.51 18.37 -8.67
N LEU A 199 -17.21 18.02 -9.92
CA LEU A 199 -18.15 17.84 -11.02
C LEU A 199 -17.96 16.45 -11.65
N GLY A 200 -18.94 15.56 -11.48
CA GLY A 200 -18.80 14.16 -11.84
C GLY A 200 -17.67 13.50 -11.03
N SER A 201 -16.55 13.19 -11.70
CA SER A 201 -15.32 12.70 -11.08
C SER A 201 -14.14 13.69 -11.16
N HIS A 202 -14.36 14.91 -11.67
CA HIS A 202 -13.33 15.94 -11.78
C HIS A 202 -13.38 16.85 -10.55
N LEU A 203 -12.31 16.85 -9.77
CA LEU A 203 -12.09 17.69 -8.60
C LEU A 203 -11.17 18.85 -8.97
N LEU A 204 -11.65 20.08 -8.83
CA LEU A 204 -10.87 21.31 -8.90
C LEU A 204 -10.69 21.86 -7.49
N VAL A 205 -9.47 22.19 -7.11
CA VAL A 205 -9.13 22.90 -5.88
C VAL A 205 -8.45 24.21 -6.25
N ALA A 206 -8.86 25.31 -5.59
CA ALA A 206 -8.26 26.63 -5.73
C ALA A 206 -7.93 27.20 -4.35
N ASN A 207 -6.73 27.77 -4.16
CA ASN A 207 -6.23 28.26 -2.87
C ASN A 207 -5.54 29.62 -2.98
N ALA A 208 -5.91 30.56 -2.09
CA ALA A 208 -5.18 31.80 -1.84
C ALA A 208 -4.96 31.96 -0.32
N GLY A 209 -3.71 31.78 0.12
CA GLY A 209 -3.34 31.71 1.54
C GLY A 209 -2.76 30.35 1.91
N ASP A 210 -2.83 29.98 3.18
CA ASP A 210 -2.20 28.79 3.79
C ASP A 210 -3.19 27.79 4.43
N CYS A 211 -4.49 27.99 4.21
CA CYS A 211 -5.41 26.87 4.09
C CYS A 211 -4.81 25.78 3.17
N ARG A 212 -5.01 24.50 3.51
CA ARG A 212 -4.53 23.36 2.70
C ARG A 212 -5.60 22.31 2.48
N ALA A 213 -5.57 21.69 1.31
CA ALA A 213 -6.35 20.52 0.92
C ALA A 213 -5.46 19.31 0.64
N VAL A 214 -5.85 18.16 1.18
CA VAL A 214 -5.07 16.91 1.15
C VAL A 214 -5.97 15.75 0.73
N LEU A 215 -5.69 15.15 -0.42
CA LEU A 215 -6.40 13.98 -0.94
C LEU A 215 -5.76 12.70 -0.40
N CYS A 216 -6.58 11.77 0.09
CA CYS A 216 -6.16 10.44 0.52
C CYS A 216 -6.32 9.44 -0.62
N ARG A 217 -5.20 9.08 -1.27
CA ARG A 217 -5.15 8.07 -2.33
C ARG A 217 -4.50 6.79 -1.79
N ASN A 218 -5.27 5.71 -1.64
CA ASN A 218 -4.87 4.44 -0.99
C ASN A 218 -4.22 4.60 0.41
N GLY A 219 -4.58 5.66 1.14
CA GLY A 219 -4.02 6.01 2.46
C GLY A 219 -2.75 6.86 2.43
N VAL A 220 -2.29 7.27 1.24
CA VAL A 220 -1.18 8.22 1.07
C VAL A 220 -1.75 9.62 0.88
N ALA A 221 -1.17 10.61 1.55
CA ALA A 221 -1.48 12.01 1.33
C ALA A 221 -0.94 12.49 -0.02
N VAL A 222 -1.82 13.14 -0.79
CA VAL A 222 -1.53 13.84 -2.03
C VAL A 222 -1.95 15.29 -1.82
N GLU A 223 -1.01 16.22 -1.85
CA GLU A 223 -1.31 17.65 -1.71
C GLU A 223 -2.15 18.12 -2.92
N MET A 224 -3.24 18.83 -2.63
CA MET A 224 -4.15 19.41 -3.64
C MET A 224 -4.09 20.95 -3.70
N SER A 225 -3.18 21.55 -2.93
CA SER A 225 -2.94 22.98 -2.86
C SER A 225 -1.54 23.24 -2.29
N GLN A 226 -0.90 24.33 -2.70
CA GLN A 226 0.31 24.85 -2.06
C GLN A 226 -0.04 26.00 -1.10
N ASP A 227 0.53 25.97 0.10
CA ASP A 227 0.44 27.05 1.10
C ASP A 227 1.23 28.28 0.63
N HIS A 228 0.65 29.47 0.81
CA HIS A 228 1.22 30.75 0.42
C HIS A 228 1.89 31.49 1.60
N LYS A 229 2.60 30.77 2.47
CA LYS A 229 3.42 31.35 3.56
C LYS A 229 4.62 32.12 2.95
N PRO A 230 5.05 33.29 3.49
CA PRO A 230 6.22 34.06 3.05
C PRO A 230 7.59 33.34 3.06
N SER A 231 7.66 32.16 3.67
CA SER A 231 8.83 31.27 3.62
C SER A 231 8.95 30.53 2.28
N PHE A 232 7.88 30.44 1.48
CA PHE A 232 7.87 29.74 0.20
C PHE A 232 8.57 30.56 -0.89
N SER A 233 9.65 29.99 -1.45
CA SER A 233 10.60 30.71 -2.32
C SER A 233 9.98 31.42 -3.55
N PRO A 234 9.04 30.82 -4.32
CA PRO A 234 8.39 31.50 -5.43
C PRO A 234 7.57 32.73 -5.00
N GLU A 235 6.84 32.61 -3.88
CA GLU A 235 6.00 33.69 -3.36
C GLU A 235 6.83 34.82 -2.73
N ARG A 236 7.87 34.47 -1.96
CA ARG A 236 8.86 35.44 -1.48
C ARG A 236 9.48 36.22 -2.64
N LYS A 237 9.87 35.53 -3.70
CA LYS A 237 10.44 36.17 -4.90
C LYS A 237 9.43 37.11 -5.56
N ARG A 238 8.18 36.67 -5.74
CA ARG A 238 7.08 37.49 -6.29
C ARG A 238 6.85 38.76 -5.47
N VAL A 239 6.86 38.65 -4.14
CA VAL A 239 6.75 39.77 -3.20
C VAL A 239 7.91 40.76 -3.36
N GLU A 240 9.15 40.28 -3.36
CA GLU A 240 10.36 41.11 -3.48
C GLU A 240 10.45 41.78 -4.88
N GLU A 241 10.06 41.09 -5.96
CA GLU A 241 9.97 41.67 -7.32
C GLU A 241 8.87 42.73 -7.46
N LEU A 242 7.83 42.70 -6.62
CA LEU A 242 6.75 43.69 -6.56
C LEU A 242 6.98 44.79 -5.50
N GLY A 243 8.20 44.88 -4.95
CA GLY A 243 8.60 45.95 -4.02
C GLY A 243 8.12 45.77 -2.57
N GLY A 244 7.56 44.61 -2.23
CA GLY A 244 7.36 44.21 -0.84
C GLY A 244 8.62 43.62 -0.23
N TYR A 245 8.55 43.29 1.07
CA TYR A 245 9.64 42.64 1.80
C TYR A 245 9.10 41.63 2.80
N ILE A 246 9.91 40.65 3.18
CA ILE A 246 9.57 39.69 4.25
C ILE A 246 10.45 39.98 5.47
N ASP A 247 9.81 40.31 6.60
CA ASP A 247 10.47 40.56 7.89
C ASP A 247 9.90 39.61 8.96
N ASP A 248 10.79 38.96 9.71
CA ASP A 248 10.55 37.84 10.64
C ASP A 248 9.51 36.77 10.21
N GLY A 249 9.35 36.57 8.89
CA GLY A 249 8.38 35.62 8.31
C GLY A 249 7.05 36.22 7.85
N TYR A 250 6.84 37.52 8.02
CA TYR A 250 5.61 38.25 7.67
C TYR A 250 5.80 39.14 6.43
N LEU A 251 4.80 39.18 5.56
CA LEU A 251 4.70 40.11 4.45
C LEU A 251 4.62 41.55 4.97
N ASN A 252 5.59 42.37 4.54
CA ASN A 252 5.82 43.76 4.93
C ASN A 252 5.89 43.96 6.46
N GLY A 253 6.13 42.90 7.24
CA GLY A 253 6.08 42.91 8.71
C GLY A 253 4.68 42.84 9.33
N TYR A 254 3.63 42.53 8.56
CA TYR A 254 2.24 42.53 9.02
C TYR A 254 1.51 41.18 8.90
N LEU A 255 1.63 40.46 7.78
CA LEU A 255 0.75 39.33 7.46
C LEU A 255 1.51 38.00 7.25
N SER A 256 0.99 36.90 7.82
CA SER A 256 1.57 35.55 7.77
C SER A 256 1.43 34.84 6.41
N VAL A 257 0.72 35.44 5.46
CA VAL A 257 0.51 34.94 4.09
C VAL A 257 0.90 35.97 3.01
N THR A 258 1.17 35.48 1.80
CA THR A 258 1.45 36.30 0.61
C THR A 258 0.24 36.42 -0.34
N ARG A 259 -0.85 35.71 -0.05
CA ARG A 259 -2.13 35.77 -0.78
C ARG A 259 -3.32 35.76 0.17
N ALA A 260 -4.28 36.65 -0.05
CA ALA A 260 -5.50 36.78 0.76
C ALA A 260 -6.58 37.61 0.02
N LEU A 261 -7.84 37.41 0.42
CA LEU A 261 -8.97 38.27 0.08
C LEU A 261 -9.11 39.37 1.16
N GLY A 262 -9.37 40.62 0.78
CA GLY A 262 -9.38 41.76 1.72
C GLY A 262 -8.02 42.44 1.86
N ASP A 263 -7.64 42.87 3.06
CA ASP A 263 -6.33 43.50 3.36
C ASP A 263 -5.98 44.72 2.49
N TRP A 264 -6.94 45.62 2.30
CA TRP A 264 -6.81 46.79 1.43
C TRP A 264 -5.69 47.75 1.83
N ASP A 265 -5.34 47.81 3.12
CA ASP A 265 -4.20 48.61 3.60
C ASP A 265 -2.83 48.03 3.19
N LEU A 266 -2.76 46.76 2.77
CA LEU A 266 -1.55 46.09 2.27
C LEU A 266 -1.53 45.99 0.73
N LYS A 267 -2.65 46.27 0.05
CA LYS A 267 -2.78 46.24 -1.40
C LYS A 267 -2.52 47.61 -2.03
N PHE A 268 -2.00 47.61 -3.26
CA PHE A 268 -1.78 48.86 -4.01
C PHE A 268 -3.06 49.28 -4.76
N PRO A 269 -3.18 50.54 -5.21
CA PRO A 269 -4.39 51.05 -5.86
C PRO A 269 -4.88 50.17 -6.99
N LEU A 270 -6.21 49.97 -7.05
CA LEU A 270 -6.86 48.93 -7.84
C LEU A 270 -6.35 48.82 -9.28
N GLY A 271 -5.95 47.60 -9.68
CA GLY A 271 -5.31 47.32 -10.98
C GLY A 271 -3.78 47.45 -10.99
N SER A 272 -3.15 47.89 -9.89
CA SER A 272 -1.69 47.84 -9.72
C SER A 272 -1.23 46.46 -9.25
N ALA A 273 -0.13 45.94 -9.82
CA ALA A 273 0.49 44.73 -9.31
C ALA A 273 1.06 44.98 -7.90
N THR A 274 0.69 44.15 -6.93
CA THR A 274 0.95 44.35 -5.49
C THR A 274 1.52 43.08 -4.84
N PRO A 275 2.36 43.19 -3.79
CA PRO A 275 2.88 42.03 -3.07
C PRO A 275 1.81 41.07 -2.52
N LEU A 276 0.65 41.57 -2.08
CA LEU A 276 -0.46 40.75 -1.59
C LEU A 276 -1.53 40.59 -2.68
N ILE A 277 -1.75 39.37 -3.17
CA ILE A 277 -2.70 39.10 -4.28
C ILE A 277 -3.83 38.17 -3.86
N ALA A 278 -4.99 38.35 -4.48
CA ALA A 278 -6.14 37.45 -4.34
C ALA A 278 -6.15 36.30 -5.36
N GLU A 279 -5.27 36.30 -6.37
CA GLU A 279 -5.28 35.25 -7.40
C GLU A 279 -4.87 33.90 -6.81
N PRO A 280 -5.70 32.85 -6.94
CA PRO A 280 -5.39 31.55 -6.35
C PRO A 280 -4.34 30.77 -7.15
N ASP A 281 -3.69 29.82 -6.50
CA ASP A 281 -3.17 28.65 -7.21
C ASP A 281 -4.32 27.65 -7.45
N VAL A 282 -4.29 26.89 -8.55
CA VAL A 282 -5.40 26.00 -8.95
C VAL A 282 -4.86 24.64 -9.40
N GLN A 283 -5.41 23.57 -8.84
CA GLN A 283 -5.03 22.19 -9.13
C GLN A 283 -6.27 21.36 -9.48
N GLN A 284 -6.21 20.64 -10.60
CA GLN A 284 -7.30 19.80 -11.09
C GLN A 284 -6.89 18.32 -11.10
N VAL A 285 -7.79 17.41 -10.73
CA VAL A 285 -7.55 15.96 -10.73
C VAL A 285 -8.81 15.18 -11.11
N VAL A 286 -8.64 14.05 -11.79
CA VAL A 286 -9.70 13.06 -11.99
C VAL A 286 -9.61 12.04 -10.85
N LEU A 287 -10.70 11.86 -10.12
CA LEU A 287 -10.81 10.89 -9.04
C LEU A 287 -10.88 9.45 -9.58
N THR A 288 -10.28 8.51 -8.85
CA THR A 288 -10.33 7.06 -9.13
C THR A 288 -10.91 6.30 -7.94
N GLU A 289 -11.11 4.98 -8.08
CA GLU A 289 -11.50 4.11 -6.96
C GLU A 289 -10.43 4.03 -5.84
N ASP A 290 -9.22 4.55 -6.08
CA ASP A 290 -8.15 4.68 -5.09
C ASP A 290 -8.33 5.88 -4.15
N ASP A 291 -9.20 6.84 -4.49
CA ASP A 291 -9.39 8.08 -3.73
C ASP A 291 -10.47 7.89 -2.66
N GLU A 292 -10.05 7.89 -1.39
CA GLU A 292 -10.94 7.58 -0.26
C GLU A 292 -11.66 8.82 0.28
N PHE A 293 -10.94 9.94 0.40
CA PHE A 293 -11.47 11.21 0.91
C PHE A 293 -10.53 12.39 0.64
N LEU A 294 -11.08 13.60 0.64
CA LEU A 294 -10.37 14.88 0.72
C LEU A 294 -10.49 15.45 2.14
N ILE A 295 -9.40 15.99 2.68
CA ILE A 295 -9.39 16.87 3.87
C ILE A 295 -9.19 18.30 3.39
N ILE A 296 -9.89 19.26 3.99
CA ILE A 296 -9.62 20.71 3.87
C ILE A 296 -9.52 21.29 5.29
N GLY A 297 -8.62 22.25 5.53
CA GLY A 297 -8.58 22.99 6.82
C GLY A 297 -7.74 24.26 6.79
N CYS A 298 -7.88 25.06 7.85
CA CYS A 298 -7.12 26.29 8.14
C CYS A 298 -5.68 26.02 8.62
N ASP A 299 -4.87 27.07 8.76
CA ASP A 299 -3.48 26.93 9.22
C ASP A 299 -3.37 26.34 10.65
N GLY A 300 -4.34 26.62 11.53
CA GLY A 300 -4.45 26.06 12.89
C GLY A 300 -4.59 24.53 12.94
N ILE A 301 -4.89 23.87 11.81
CA ILE A 301 -4.78 22.42 11.62
C ILE A 301 -3.38 22.03 11.12
N TRP A 302 -2.85 22.76 10.13
CA TRP A 302 -1.70 22.35 9.32
C TRP A 302 -0.32 22.77 9.84
N ASP A 303 -0.24 23.82 10.65
CA ASP A 303 1.01 24.22 11.32
C ASP A 303 1.40 23.25 12.44
N VAL A 304 0.43 22.49 12.99
CA VAL A 304 0.66 21.42 13.98
C VAL A 304 0.57 19.99 13.43
N MET A 305 -0.12 19.74 12.31
CA MET A 305 -0.23 18.41 11.70
C MET A 305 0.26 18.33 10.25
N SER A 306 1.17 17.39 9.99
CA SER A 306 1.53 17.01 8.61
C SER A 306 0.37 16.35 7.86
N SER A 307 0.30 16.58 6.55
CA SER A 307 -0.74 16.05 5.64
C SER A 307 -0.94 14.52 5.77
N GLN A 308 0.15 13.74 5.83
CA GLN A 308 0.10 12.29 6.02
C GLN A 308 -0.40 11.88 7.42
N TYR A 309 -0.17 12.69 8.46
CA TYR A 309 -0.68 12.41 9.80
C TYR A 309 -2.20 12.64 9.87
N ALA A 310 -2.69 13.75 9.33
CA ALA A 310 -4.12 14.05 9.20
C ALA A 310 -4.87 12.95 8.42
N VAL A 311 -4.33 12.53 7.27
CA VAL A 311 -4.86 11.39 6.49
C VAL A 311 -4.86 10.10 7.33
N SER A 312 -3.80 9.84 8.09
CA SER A 312 -3.68 8.65 8.96
C SER A 312 -4.59 8.69 10.19
N LEU A 313 -5.10 9.86 10.57
CA LEU A 313 -6.12 10.05 11.62
C LEU A 313 -7.52 9.84 11.04
N VAL A 314 -7.88 10.54 9.97
CA VAL A 314 -9.19 10.44 9.30
C VAL A 314 -9.45 9.01 8.81
N ARG A 315 -8.51 8.38 8.12
CA ARG A 315 -8.63 6.98 7.66
C ARG A 315 -8.82 5.99 8.82
N ARG A 316 -8.37 6.36 10.03
CA ARG A 316 -8.57 5.59 11.27
C ARG A 316 -9.90 5.91 11.95
N GLY A 317 -10.42 7.13 11.82
CA GLY A 317 -11.77 7.53 12.25
C GLY A 317 -12.85 6.83 11.43
N LEU A 318 -12.76 6.93 10.10
CA LEU A 318 -13.70 6.26 9.19
C LEU A 318 -13.78 4.76 9.44
N ARG A 319 -12.65 4.07 9.69
CA ARG A 319 -12.65 2.65 10.09
C ARG A 319 -13.21 2.35 11.50
N ARG A 320 -13.28 3.34 12.39
CA ARG A 320 -13.79 3.17 13.78
C ARG A 320 -15.29 3.45 13.89
N HIS A 321 -15.80 4.45 13.17
CA HIS A 321 -17.17 4.97 13.36
C HIS A 321 -17.85 5.45 12.08
N ASP A 322 -17.18 5.38 10.93
CA ASP A 322 -17.70 5.69 9.59
C ASP A 322 -18.49 7.01 9.46
N ASP A 323 -18.01 8.06 10.14
CA ASP A 323 -18.64 9.39 10.16
C ASP A 323 -17.60 10.47 9.82
N PRO A 324 -17.69 11.16 8.66
CA PRO A 324 -16.77 12.22 8.28
C PRO A 324 -16.85 13.44 9.22
N LYS A 325 -18.01 13.73 9.83
CA LYS A 325 -18.16 14.84 10.78
C LYS A 325 -17.42 14.57 12.08
N GLN A 326 -17.48 13.33 12.58
CA GLN A 326 -16.65 12.93 13.71
C GLN A 326 -15.16 12.85 13.31
N CYS A 327 -14.81 12.54 12.05
CA CYS A 327 -13.40 12.63 11.60
C CYS A 327 -12.87 14.07 11.56
N ALA A 328 -13.69 15.03 11.11
CA ALA A 328 -13.36 16.46 11.19
C ALA A 328 -13.19 16.92 12.65
N ARG A 329 -14.00 16.38 13.58
CA ARG A 329 -13.80 16.59 15.01
C ARG A 329 -12.53 15.95 15.56
N ASP A 330 -12.20 14.72 15.15
CA ASP A 330 -10.95 14.07 15.54
C ASP A 330 -9.73 14.92 15.11
N LEU A 331 -9.74 15.51 13.90
CA LEU A 331 -8.68 16.44 13.44
C LEU A 331 -8.55 17.68 14.35
N VAL A 332 -9.65 18.38 14.63
CA VAL A 332 -9.68 19.56 15.52
C VAL A 332 -9.17 19.19 16.93
N ASN A 333 -9.65 18.08 17.49
CA ASN A 333 -9.21 17.60 18.80
C ASN A 333 -7.73 17.22 18.85
N GLU A 334 -7.15 16.71 17.76
CA GLU A 334 -5.73 16.36 17.68
C GLU A 334 -4.86 17.63 17.59
N ALA A 335 -5.24 18.61 16.77
CA ALA A 335 -4.57 19.91 16.69
C ALA A 335 -4.59 20.68 18.03
N LEU A 336 -5.71 20.62 18.77
CA LEU A 336 -5.79 21.14 20.15
C LEU A 336 -4.83 20.43 21.12
N GLN A 337 -4.72 19.09 21.05
CA GLN A 337 -3.76 18.32 21.86
C GLN A 337 -2.30 18.60 21.49
N LEU A 338 -2.04 18.95 20.23
CA LEU A 338 -0.72 19.37 19.73
C LEU A 338 -0.39 20.83 20.07
N ASN A 339 -1.29 21.56 20.73
CA ASN A 339 -1.13 22.95 21.20
C ASN A 339 -1.06 23.96 20.05
N THR A 340 -2.00 23.88 19.10
CA THR A 340 -2.19 24.94 18.10
C THR A 340 -2.46 26.31 18.76
N SER A 341 -2.10 27.39 18.07
CA SER A 341 -2.23 28.77 18.53
C SER A 341 -3.41 29.53 17.93
N ASP A 342 -4.15 28.93 17.00
CA ASP A 342 -5.15 29.64 16.20
C ASP A 342 -6.54 28.97 16.15
N ASN A 343 -7.46 29.57 15.40
CA ASN A 343 -8.76 28.99 15.10
C ASN A 343 -8.61 27.64 14.37
N LEU A 344 -9.59 26.76 14.55
CA LEU A 344 -9.58 25.43 13.94
C LEU A 344 -10.84 25.22 13.11
N THR A 345 -10.69 25.03 11.81
CA THR A 345 -11.75 24.59 10.90
C THR A 345 -11.25 23.44 10.04
N ALA A 346 -12.04 22.35 10.00
CA ALA A 346 -11.74 21.17 9.20
C ALA A 346 -12.99 20.62 8.50
N ILE A 347 -12.82 20.17 7.26
CA ILE A 347 -13.83 19.46 6.46
C ILE A 347 -13.24 18.12 6.01
N VAL A 348 -14.01 17.04 6.14
CA VAL A 348 -13.69 15.72 5.58
C VAL A 348 -14.77 15.35 4.56
N ILE A 349 -14.37 15.05 3.33
CA ILE A 349 -15.25 14.75 2.19
C ILE A 349 -14.90 13.35 1.70
N CYS A 350 -15.76 12.36 1.93
CA CYS A 350 -15.52 10.98 1.53
C CYS A 350 -16.05 10.68 0.14
N PHE A 351 -15.28 9.93 -0.63
CA PHE A 351 -15.68 9.35 -1.91
C PHE A 351 -15.92 7.86 -1.74
N SER A 352 -16.88 7.30 -2.49
CA SER A 352 -17.22 5.88 -2.40
C SER A 352 -17.78 5.36 -3.73
N SER A 353 -17.52 4.10 -4.09
CA SER A 353 -18.01 3.54 -5.35
C SER A 353 -19.55 3.33 -5.31
N PRO A 354 -20.30 3.62 -6.40
CA PRO A 354 -21.74 3.41 -6.48
C PRO A 354 -22.16 1.95 -6.26
N SER A 355 -22.49 1.64 -5.01
CA SER A 355 -22.96 0.33 -4.61
C SER A 355 -24.23 -0.04 -5.37
N ARG A 356 -24.24 -1.22 -6.03
CA ARG A 356 -25.42 -1.73 -6.74
C ARG A 356 -26.62 -1.78 -5.79
N VAL A 357 -27.68 -1.04 -6.14
CA VAL A 357 -28.87 -0.89 -5.30
C VAL A 357 -29.54 -2.24 -5.07
N TYR A 358 -29.49 -2.72 -3.82
CA TYR A 358 -30.41 -3.72 -3.32
C TYR A 358 -31.64 -3.04 -2.72
N GLU A 359 -32.83 -3.60 -2.94
CA GLU A 359 -34.08 -3.01 -2.46
C GLU A 359 -34.14 -2.97 -0.92
N PRO A 360 -34.64 -1.86 -0.32
CA PRO A 360 -34.80 -1.77 1.13
C PRO A 360 -35.96 -2.66 1.62
N ALA A 361 -35.63 -3.70 2.39
CA ALA A 361 -36.61 -4.60 3.01
C ALA A 361 -37.66 -3.83 3.85
N PRO A 362 -38.92 -4.32 3.91
CA PRO A 362 -40.05 -3.52 4.40
C PRO A 362 -39.95 -3.16 5.89
N ARG A 363 -40.19 -1.88 6.20
CA ARG A 363 -40.18 -1.31 7.55
C ARG A 363 -41.12 -2.07 8.51
N ARG A 364 -40.55 -2.81 9.47
CA ARG A 364 -41.30 -3.30 10.64
C ARG A 364 -41.50 -2.18 11.67
N SER A 365 -42.56 -2.29 12.46
CA SER A 365 -43.00 -1.26 13.41
C SER A 365 -41.99 -1.06 14.55
N ARG A 366 -41.67 0.22 14.86
CA ARG A 366 -40.94 0.59 16.08
C ARG A 366 -41.76 0.19 17.30
N PHE A 367 -41.21 -0.65 18.18
CA PHE A 367 -41.66 -0.69 19.58
C PHE A 367 -41.35 0.66 20.23
N ARG A 368 -42.33 1.25 20.91
CA ARG A 368 -42.11 2.40 21.80
C ARG A 368 -41.55 1.88 23.14
N PRO A 369 -40.44 2.43 23.65
CA PRO A 369 -40.17 2.39 25.08
C PRO A 369 -41.32 3.13 25.81
N CYS A 370 -41.79 2.59 26.93
CA CYS A 370 -42.61 3.37 27.85
C CYS A 370 -41.70 4.27 28.70
N ASN A 371 -42.18 5.46 29.04
CA ASN A 371 -41.45 6.36 29.94
C ASN A 371 -41.34 5.70 31.33
N LEU A 372 -40.12 5.65 31.88
CA LEU A 372 -39.91 5.49 33.32
C LEU A 372 -40.28 6.81 34.02
N SER A 373 -40.98 6.71 35.16
CA SER A 373 -41.39 7.89 35.95
C SER A 373 -40.22 8.50 36.73
N GLU A 374 -40.40 9.74 37.17
CA GLU A 374 -39.34 10.52 37.85
C GLU A 374 -38.85 9.90 39.16
N ASP A 375 -39.68 9.10 39.84
CA ASP A 375 -39.31 8.40 41.08
C ASP A 375 -38.11 7.45 40.90
N ALA A 376 -37.94 6.87 39.71
CA ALA A 376 -36.80 5.99 39.40
C ALA A 376 -35.45 6.74 39.37
N ARG A 377 -35.44 8.08 39.27
CA ARG A 377 -34.21 8.90 39.25
C ARG A 377 -33.72 9.34 40.64
N ARG A 378 -34.44 9.04 41.72
CA ARG A 378 -34.09 9.51 43.08
C ARG A 378 -33.25 8.54 43.93
N SER A 379 -32.94 7.34 43.42
CA SER A 379 -32.35 6.26 44.22
C SER A 379 -30.95 5.80 43.76
N PHE A 380 -30.08 6.72 43.34
CA PHE A 380 -28.63 6.51 43.29
C PHE A 380 -27.86 7.85 43.25
N ASN A 381 -27.89 8.60 44.36
CA ASN A 381 -27.09 9.83 44.46
C ASN A 381 -26.80 10.22 45.92
N PHE A 382 -25.80 9.57 46.54
CA PHE A 382 -25.31 9.94 47.88
C PHE A 382 -23.86 9.48 48.14
N LEU A 383 -22.89 10.12 47.47
CA LEU A 383 -21.64 10.63 48.06
C LEU A 383 -20.89 11.48 47.00
N TRP A 384 -19.78 12.12 47.39
CA TRP A 384 -18.91 12.98 46.55
C TRP A 384 -19.46 14.36 46.16
N ILE A 385 -19.60 15.24 47.16
CA ILE A 385 -19.36 16.69 47.01
C ILE A 385 -18.41 17.14 48.14
N GLY A 386 -17.40 17.94 47.80
CA GLY A 386 -16.47 18.58 48.75
C GLY A 386 -15.13 17.84 48.95
N LEU A 387 -14.00 18.54 49.18
CA LEU A 387 -13.81 19.99 49.28
C LEU A 387 -12.35 20.41 48.95
N PHE A 388 -12.07 21.70 49.08
CA PHE A 388 -10.87 22.39 48.57
C PHE A 388 -9.63 22.34 49.51
N TRP A 389 -8.59 23.05 49.08
CA TRP A 389 -7.22 23.16 49.63
C TRP A 389 -7.03 23.68 51.08
N LEU A 390 -5.80 23.46 51.58
CA LEU A 390 -5.03 24.16 52.64
C LEU A 390 -5.46 24.04 54.12
N GLU A 391 -4.59 23.40 54.93
CA GLU A 391 -3.70 24.15 55.86
C GLU A 391 -2.46 23.31 56.27
N THR A 392 -1.67 23.72 57.27
CA THR A 392 -0.25 23.28 57.48
C THR A 392 0.05 22.66 58.87
N ILE A 393 1.33 22.28 59.07
CA ILE A 393 2.04 21.95 60.34
C ILE A 393 2.27 20.45 60.67
N THR A 394 3.53 20.12 60.99
CA THR A 394 4.09 18.84 61.49
C THR A 394 4.36 18.93 63.02
N PRO A 395 4.48 17.83 63.82
CA PRO A 395 5.80 17.14 63.96
C PRO A 395 5.87 15.68 64.55
N TYR A 396 7.11 15.13 64.55
CA TYR A 396 7.73 14.07 65.41
C TYR A 396 7.28 12.57 65.45
N LEU A 397 8.12 11.69 64.85
CA LEU A 397 8.90 10.53 65.38
C LEU A 397 8.43 9.68 66.61
N PRO A 398 8.98 8.44 66.85
CA PRO A 398 9.67 7.46 65.96
C PRO A 398 9.31 5.95 66.24
N TYR A 399 9.91 4.98 65.52
CA TYR A 399 10.67 3.83 66.13
C TYR A 399 11.49 2.98 65.09
N LEU A 400 12.45 2.22 65.62
CA LEU A 400 13.60 1.43 65.10
C LEU A 400 13.28 0.27 64.07
N VAL A 401 14.19 -0.41 63.31
CA VAL A 401 15.69 -0.47 63.19
C VAL A 401 16.22 -1.22 61.92
N TYR A 402 17.35 -0.73 61.32
CA TYR A 402 18.42 -1.39 60.49
C TYR A 402 18.04 -2.12 59.17
N LYS A 403 18.96 -2.34 58.19
CA LYS A 403 20.45 -2.38 58.17
C LYS A 403 21.07 -1.48 57.06
N CYS A 404 22.40 -1.34 57.01
CA CYS A 404 23.07 -0.26 56.26
C CYS A 404 24.47 -0.61 55.70
N SER A 405 24.81 -0.04 54.54
CA SER A 405 26.18 0.30 54.08
C SER A 405 26.11 1.43 53.03
N ASN A 406 26.42 2.69 53.35
CA ASN A 406 27.76 3.35 53.28
C ASN A 406 28.34 3.49 51.85
N THR A 407 28.85 4.65 51.40
CA THR A 407 29.25 5.90 52.12
C THR A 407 28.78 7.22 51.46
N LYS A 408 28.81 8.30 52.25
CA LYS A 408 28.71 9.73 51.86
C LYS A 408 29.96 10.17 51.06
N GLN A 409 30.15 11.38 50.52
CA GLN A 409 29.79 12.77 50.92
C GLN A 409 30.01 13.72 49.70
N GLY A 410 29.56 14.97 49.59
CA GLY A 410 28.83 15.89 50.49
C GLY A 410 28.31 17.14 49.71
N MET A 411 27.76 18.15 50.39
CA MET A 411 26.90 19.19 49.79
C MET A 411 27.50 20.61 49.66
N LYS A 412 27.09 21.31 48.59
CA LYS A 412 26.64 22.72 48.51
C LYS A 412 27.62 23.95 48.47
N MET A 413 27.32 24.83 47.50
CA MET A 413 27.09 26.31 47.58
C MET A 413 28.12 27.35 47.03
N ALA A 414 27.54 28.30 46.28
CA ALA A 414 27.81 29.76 46.20
C ALA A 414 28.99 30.35 45.36
N LEU A 415 28.63 30.77 44.14
CA LEU A 415 28.71 32.15 43.58
C LEU A 415 30.03 32.97 43.49
N ALA A 416 30.25 33.45 42.25
CA ALA A 416 30.65 34.82 41.85
C ALA A 416 32.15 35.25 41.77
N SER A 417 32.65 35.25 40.52
CA SER A 417 33.07 36.45 39.75
C SER A 417 34.53 36.60 39.27
N LEU A 418 34.62 37.28 38.10
CA LEU A 418 35.74 38.02 37.50
C LEU A 418 36.98 37.26 36.95
N ALA A 419 37.45 37.75 35.79
CA ALA A 419 38.48 37.15 34.94
C ALA A 419 39.64 38.13 34.66
N ARG A 420 40.78 37.62 34.14
CA ARG A 420 41.56 38.12 32.97
C ARG A 420 43.05 37.70 32.97
N ARG A 421 43.52 37.18 31.81
CA ARG A 421 44.85 37.33 31.12
C ARG A 421 44.93 36.22 30.05
N LYS A 422 45.27 36.38 28.74
CA LYS A 422 46.20 37.24 27.95
C LYS A 422 47.68 37.09 28.35
N GLY A 423 48.67 36.89 27.47
CA GLY A 423 48.75 36.75 25.98
C GLY A 423 50.23 36.44 25.57
N TYR A 424 50.74 36.59 24.33
CA TYR A 424 50.23 36.99 23.01
C TYR A 424 51.34 36.76 21.91
N LEU A 425 51.13 37.23 20.66
CA LEU A 425 52.11 37.48 19.55
C LEU A 425 52.60 36.30 18.65
N LEU A 426 53.20 36.51 17.45
CA LEU A 426 52.78 37.24 16.20
C LEU A 426 53.93 37.41 15.17
N SER A 427 53.71 37.08 13.88
CA SER A 427 54.29 37.66 12.62
C SER A 427 53.61 36.99 11.41
N ARG A 428 53.19 37.57 10.26
CA ARG A 428 53.75 38.54 9.26
C ARG A 428 54.94 37.99 8.46
N ASN A 429 55.09 38.18 7.13
CA ASN A 429 54.43 39.08 6.14
C ASN A 429 54.62 38.57 4.66
N PHE A 430 54.26 39.39 3.63
CA PHE A 430 54.39 39.23 2.15
C PHE A 430 53.33 38.29 1.48
N SER A 431 52.54 38.60 0.43
CA SER A 431 52.63 39.36 -0.86
C SER A 431 53.21 38.52 -2.04
N ASN A 432 52.78 38.61 -3.30
CA ASN A 432 52.04 39.69 -4.00
C ASN A 432 51.21 39.19 -5.24
N GLN A 433 50.79 40.11 -6.12
CA GLN A 433 50.09 39.95 -7.43
C GLN A 433 50.83 39.01 -8.45
N THR A 434 50.33 38.58 -9.63
CA THR A 434 49.48 39.21 -10.67
C THR A 434 48.61 38.23 -11.49
N SER A 435 47.76 38.77 -12.38
CA SER A 435 46.99 38.07 -13.42
C SER A 435 47.70 38.02 -14.78
N GLU A 436 47.43 37.01 -15.62
CA GLU A 436 47.44 37.16 -17.08
C GLU A 436 46.58 36.09 -17.79
N ALA A 437 46.18 36.33 -19.04
CA ALA A 437 45.37 35.41 -19.86
C ALA A 437 45.68 35.59 -21.36
N LEU A 438 45.81 34.49 -22.10
CA LEU A 438 45.97 34.49 -23.57
C LEU A 438 45.35 33.24 -24.21
N ARG A 439 45.16 33.27 -25.55
CA ARG A 439 44.31 32.35 -26.32
C ARG A 439 45.11 31.55 -27.38
N TYR A 440 44.37 30.71 -28.14
CA TYR A 440 44.78 29.84 -29.25
C TYR A 440 45.44 28.51 -28.81
N SER A 441 45.29 27.39 -29.51
CA SER A 441 44.73 27.17 -30.88
C SER A 441 43.70 26.03 -30.95
N LEU A 442 43.04 25.85 -32.11
CA LEU A 442 42.07 24.78 -32.36
C LEU A 442 42.73 23.43 -32.67
N SER A 443 42.04 22.34 -32.34
CA SER A 443 41.85 21.22 -33.27
C SER A 443 40.56 20.46 -32.93
N LEU A 444 39.88 19.95 -33.96
CA LEU A 444 38.66 19.14 -33.85
C LEU A 444 39.01 17.65 -34.00
N THR A 445 38.74 16.85 -32.96
CA THR A 445 38.55 15.40 -33.10
C THR A 445 37.31 14.97 -32.34
N SER A 446 36.37 14.36 -33.07
CA SER A 446 35.17 13.77 -32.48
C SER A 446 35.52 12.44 -31.83
N PHE A 447 35.23 12.29 -30.54
CA PHE A 447 35.12 10.98 -29.88
C PHE A 447 33.92 10.95 -28.96
N SER A 448 33.20 9.83 -29.00
CA SER A 448 31.95 9.60 -28.30
C SER A 448 32.13 9.56 -26.78
N ARG A 449 31.45 10.46 -26.05
CA ARG A 449 31.30 10.33 -24.60
C ARG A 449 30.29 9.24 -24.29
N GLY A 450 30.78 8.01 -24.11
CA GLY A 450 30.07 7.02 -23.30
C GLY A 450 29.95 7.52 -21.85
N PHE A 451 28.82 7.26 -21.20
CA PHE A 451 28.57 7.65 -19.80
C PHE A 451 29.36 6.75 -18.82
N ALA A 452 30.68 6.88 -18.82
CA ALA A 452 31.53 6.35 -17.76
C ALA A 452 31.35 7.25 -16.52
N SER A 453 30.50 6.83 -15.57
CA SER A 453 30.27 7.52 -14.30
C SER A 453 31.46 7.34 -13.35
N SER A 454 32.61 7.96 -13.66
CA SER A 454 33.81 7.95 -12.83
C SER A 454 33.71 8.94 -11.66
N GLY A 455 32.71 8.74 -10.79
CA GLY A 455 32.60 9.34 -9.47
C GLY A 455 32.53 8.22 -8.44
N SER A 456 33.51 8.15 -7.53
CA SER A 456 33.58 7.12 -6.48
C SER A 456 32.61 7.48 -5.34
N ASP A 457 31.33 7.45 -5.66
CA ASP A 457 30.25 8.02 -4.87
C ASP A 457 29.84 7.07 -3.73
N GLU A 458 30.46 7.26 -2.57
CA GLU A 458 30.21 6.48 -1.35
C GLU A 458 28.71 6.36 -1.04
N SER A 459 28.27 5.16 -0.65
CA SER A 459 26.90 4.84 -0.25
C SER A 459 26.79 4.74 1.28
N ASP A 460 25.63 5.08 1.83
CA ASP A 460 25.32 4.85 3.24
C ASP A 460 25.01 3.36 3.50
N VAL A 461 24.37 2.70 2.52
CA VAL A 461 24.03 1.27 2.56
C VAL A 461 24.43 0.60 1.23
N VAL A 462 25.10 -0.55 1.32
CA VAL A 462 25.37 -1.44 0.19
C VAL A 462 24.73 -2.79 0.47
N VAL A 463 23.89 -3.28 -0.44
CA VAL A 463 23.22 -4.58 -0.32
C VAL A 463 23.82 -5.57 -1.33
N ILE A 464 24.25 -6.75 -0.85
CA ILE A 464 24.77 -7.83 -1.69
C ILE A 464 23.70 -8.92 -1.81
N GLY A 465 23.08 -9.04 -2.99
CA GLY A 465 21.96 -9.93 -3.29
C GLY A 465 20.67 -9.16 -3.56
N GLY A 466 20.03 -9.45 -4.70
CA GLY A 466 18.78 -8.82 -5.15
C GLY A 466 17.53 -9.65 -4.89
N GLY A 467 17.58 -10.63 -3.98
CA GLY A 467 16.42 -11.43 -3.53
C GLY A 467 15.45 -10.64 -2.63
N PRO A 468 14.34 -11.25 -2.18
CA PRO A 468 13.30 -10.63 -1.35
C PRO A 468 13.82 -9.63 -0.31
N GLY A 469 14.51 -10.11 0.72
CA GLY A 469 15.10 -9.23 1.74
C GLY A 469 16.08 -8.19 1.21
N GLY A 470 16.84 -8.52 0.16
CA GLY A 470 17.82 -7.60 -0.43
C GLY A 470 17.19 -6.43 -1.19
N TYR A 471 16.22 -6.70 -2.08
CA TYR A 471 15.57 -5.63 -2.83
C TYR A 471 14.61 -4.81 -1.93
N VAL A 472 13.97 -5.43 -0.94
CA VAL A 472 13.15 -4.72 0.06
C VAL A 472 14.02 -3.87 0.98
N ALA A 473 15.14 -4.38 1.51
CA ALA A 473 16.10 -3.59 2.29
C ALA A 473 16.63 -2.40 1.47
N ALA A 474 17.00 -2.62 0.20
CA ALA A 474 17.51 -1.56 -0.65
C ALA A 474 16.49 -0.43 -0.90
N ILE A 475 15.21 -0.80 -1.12
CA ILE A 475 14.11 0.16 -1.25
C ILE A 475 13.84 0.87 0.07
N LYS A 476 13.77 0.15 1.19
CA LYS A 476 13.53 0.71 2.53
C LYS A 476 14.64 1.69 2.96
N ALA A 477 15.89 1.42 2.59
CA ALA A 477 17.02 2.27 2.94
C ALA A 477 16.94 3.62 2.22
N ALA A 478 16.65 3.61 0.92
CA ALA A 478 16.34 4.83 0.17
C ALA A 478 15.03 5.51 0.67
N GLN A 479 14.03 4.70 1.06
CA GLN A 479 12.87 4.99 1.93
C GLN A 479 13.19 5.99 3.06
N LEU A 480 14.27 5.70 3.78
CA LEU A 480 14.73 6.41 4.97
C LEU A 480 15.85 7.43 4.66
N GLY A 481 16.00 7.82 3.39
CA GLY A 481 16.95 8.85 2.94
C GLY A 481 18.41 8.39 2.81
N LEU A 482 18.70 7.10 2.98
CA LEU A 482 20.06 6.55 2.88
C LEU A 482 20.44 6.31 1.42
N LYS A 483 21.61 6.83 1.02
CA LYS A 483 22.12 6.60 -0.34
C LYS A 483 22.50 5.13 -0.50
N THR A 484 21.78 4.43 -1.38
CA THR A 484 21.75 2.96 -1.37
C THR A 484 22.16 2.36 -2.72
N THR A 485 23.07 1.39 -2.66
CA THR A 485 23.51 0.58 -3.81
C THR A 485 23.17 -0.89 -3.59
N CYS A 486 22.59 -1.56 -4.59
CA CYS A 486 22.29 -2.99 -4.58
C CYS A 486 23.10 -3.71 -5.67
N ILE A 487 23.71 -4.84 -5.31
CA ILE A 487 24.60 -5.65 -6.16
C ILE A 487 23.94 -7.02 -6.38
N GLU A 488 23.73 -7.45 -7.63
CA GLU A 488 23.18 -8.78 -7.94
C GLU A 488 23.88 -9.41 -9.16
N LYS A 489 24.31 -10.67 -9.01
CA LYS A 489 25.07 -11.46 -9.99
C LYS A 489 24.21 -12.03 -11.12
N ARG A 490 22.91 -12.22 -10.88
CA ARG A 490 21.96 -12.84 -11.81
C ARG A 490 21.63 -11.96 -13.04
N GLY A 491 21.90 -10.66 -12.98
CA GLY A 491 21.54 -9.69 -14.03
C GLY A 491 20.05 -9.29 -14.03
N THR A 492 19.16 -10.12 -13.47
CA THR A 492 17.78 -9.78 -13.09
C THR A 492 17.62 -9.73 -11.56
N LEU A 493 16.72 -8.87 -11.07
CA LEU A 493 16.40 -8.72 -9.65
C LEU A 493 15.33 -9.73 -9.17
N GLY A 494 14.99 -9.71 -7.88
CA GLY A 494 14.05 -10.62 -7.21
C GLY A 494 14.63 -11.97 -6.80
N GLY A 495 15.92 -12.22 -7.09
CA GLY A 495 16.70 -13.39 -6.65
C GLY A 495 16.01 -14.74 -6.92
N THR A 496 16.22 -15.69 -6.00
CA THR A 496 15.70 -17.07 -6.14
C THR A 496 14.17 -17.12 -6.19
N CYS A 497 13.47 -16.40 -5.32
CA CYS A 497 12.01 -16.48 -5.18
C CYS A 497 11.26 -16.04 -6.45
N LEU A 498 11.71 -14.95 -7.10
CA LEU A 498 11.10 -14.50 -8.34
C LEU A 498 11.56 -15.31 -9.57
N ASN A 499 12.86 -15.61 -9.69
CA ASN A 499 13.39 -16.13 -10.95
C ASN A 499 13.33 -17.67 -11.06
N VAL A 500 13.45 -18.41 -9.95
CA VAL A 500 13.63 -19.88 -9.94
C VAL A 500 12.99 -20.54 -8.70
N GLY A 501 11.86 -20.00 -8.23
CA GLY A 501 11.23 -20.41 -6.97
C GLY A 501 9.74 -20.08 -6.89
N CYS A 502 9.35 -19.26 -5.92
CA CYS A 502 7.98 -18.89 -5.57
C CYS A 502 7.08 -18.61 -6.78
N ILE A 503 7.44 -17.62 -7.62
CA ILE A 503 6.61 -17.13 -8.72
C ILE A 503 6.46 -18.17 -9.84
N PRO A 504 7.55 -18.76 -10.40
CA PRO A 504 7.41 -19.79 -11.42
C PRO A 504 6.75 -21.07 -10.88
N SER A 505 6.94 -21.45 -9.61
CA SER A 505 6.20 -22.56 -9.00
C SER A 505 4.69 -22.28 -9.01
N LYS A 506 4.27 -21.11 -8.52
CA LYS A 506 2.85 -20.75 -8.35
C LYS A 506 2.15 -20.63 -9.72
N ALA A 507 2.84 -20.09 -10.73
CA ALA A 507 2.35 -20.07 -12.11
C ALA A 507 2.07 -21.48 -12.64
N LEU A 508 3.00 -22.43 -12.48
CA LEU A 508 2.80 -23.80 -12.95
C LEU A 508 1.80 -24.60 -12.10
N LEU A 509 1.73 -24.34 -10.79
CA LEU A 509 0.74 -24.93 -9.88
C LEU A 509 -0.68 -24.54 -10.27
N HIS A 510 -0.90 -23.26 -10.61
CA HIS A 510 -2.19 -22.77 -11.08
C HIS A 510 -2.55 -23.38 -12.45
N SER A 511 -1.65 -23.32 -13.44
CA SER A 511 -1.92 -23.87 -14.78
C SER A 511 -2.15 -25.39 -14.78
N SER A 512 -1.39 -26.15 -13.99
CA SER A 512 -1.61 -27.60 -13.82
C SER A 512 -2.89 -27.92 -13.04
N HIS A 513 -3.33 -27.06 -12.12
CA HIS A 513 -4.62 -27.21 -11.45
C HIS A 513 -5.79 -26.93 -12.39
N MET A 514 -5.73 -25.88 -13.23
CA MET A 514 -6.74 -25.63 -14.26
C MET A 514 -6.91 -26.81 -15.22
N TYR A 515 -5.81 -27.45 -15.63
CA TYR A 515 -5.84 -28.66 -16.47
C TYR A 515 -6.48 -29.86 -15.74
N HIS A 516 -6.13 -30.07 -14.46
CA HIS A 516 -6.71 -31.12 -13.63
C HIS A 516 -8.22 -30.94 -13.43
N GLU A 517 -8.66 -29.72 -13.11
CA GLU A 517 -10.08 -29.37 -12.94
C GLU A 517 -10.90 -29.57 -14.21
N ALA A 518 -10.35 -29.17 -15.37
CA ALA A 518 -10.98 -29.38 -16.67
C ALA A 518 -11.11 -30.88 -17.04
N MET A 519 -10.20 -31.73 -16.56
CA MET A 519 -10.21 -33.19 -16.76
C MET A 519 -11.14 -33.95 -15.82
N HIS A 520 -11.30 -33.51 -14.56
CA HIS A 520 -11.93 -34.32 -13.51
C HIS A 520 -13.19 -33.69 -12.90
N SER A 521 -13.24 -32.37 -12.77
CA SER A 521 -14.25 -31.69 -11.93
C SER A 521 -15.34 -31.01 -12.78
N PHE A 522 -14.95 -30.38 -13.90
CA PHE A 522 -15.84 -29.57 -14.75
C PHE A 522 -17.10 -30.31 -15.23
N ALA A 523 -17.00 -31.63 -15.45
CA ALA A 523 -18.13 -32.47 -15.86
C ALA A 523 -19.27 -32.51 -14.83
N ASN A 524 -18.97 -32.40 -13.53
CA ASN A 524 -19.97 -32.34 -12.45
C ASN A 524 -20.71 -30.98 -12.46
N HIS A 525 -20.01 -29.91 -12.82
CA HIS A 525 -20.59 -28.57 -13.03
C HIS A 525 -21.33 -28.42 -14.37
N GLY A 526 -21.47 -29.50 -15.14
CA GLY A 526 -22.16 -29.52 -16.44
C GLY A 526 -21.35 -28.99 -17.62
N VAL A 527 -20.11 -28.55 -17.40
CA VAL A 527 -19.19 -28.11 -18.46
C VAL A 527 -18.53 -29.34 -19.08
N LYS A 528 -18.59 -29.47 -20.41
CA LYS A 528 -18.12 -30.66 -21.13
C LYS A 528 -17.27 -30.29 -22.34
N PHE A 529 -16.17 -31.00 -22.50
CA PHE A 529 -15.27 -30.92 -23.65
C PHE A 529 -15.19 -32.29 -24.35
N ALA A 530 -14.70 -32.32 -25.59
CA ALA A 530 -14.45 -33.58 -26.33
C ALA A 530 -13.06 -34.17 -26.00
N SER A 531 -12.05 -33.30 -25.91
CA SER A 531 -10.74 -33.55 -25.31
C SER A 531 -10.31 -32.30 -24.53
N VAL A 532 -9.34 -32.47 -23.64
CA VAL A 532 -8.55 -31.38 -23.03
C VAL A 532 -7.08 -31.78 -23.23
N GLU A 533 -6.27 -30.84 -23.71
CA GLU A 533 -4.88 -31.09 -24.10
C GLU A 533 -3.97 -30.01 -23.51
N ILE A 534 -2.69 -30.34 -23.27
CA ILE A 534 -1.73 -29.45 -22.62
C ILE A 534 -0.65 -28.97 -23.60
N ASP A 535 -0.68 -27.68 -23.93
CA ASP A 535 0.42 -26.98 -24.58
C ASP A 535 1.47 -26.58 -23.52
N LEU A 536 2.46 -27.46 -23.31
CA LEU A 536 3.54 -27.22 -22.36
C LEU A 536 4.40 -25.98 -22.74
N PRO A 537 4.78 -25.76 -24.02
CA PRO A 537 5.39 -24.49 -24.45
C PRO A 537 4.60 -23.24 -24.06
N ALA A 538 3.28 -23.22 -24.23
CA ALA A 538 2.43 -22.09 -23.84
C ALA A 538 2.36 -21.91 -22.31
N MET A 539 2.26 -23.00 -21.55
CA MET A 539 2.32 -22.99 -20.08
C MET A 539 3.66 -22.44 -19.56
N MET A 540 4.78 -22.82 -20.18
CA MET A 540 6.10 -22.26 -19.86
C MET A 540 6.22 -20.80 -20.27
N GLY A 541 5.69 -20.41 -21.44
CA GLY A 541 5.63 -19.02 -21.89
C GLY A 541 4.80 -18.10 -20.97
N GLN A 542 3.72 -18.61 -20.38
CA GLN A 542 2.92 -17.89 -19.37
C GLN A 542 3.77 -17.62 -18.11
N LYS A 543 4.45 -18.66 -17.59
CA LYS A 543 5.38 -18.56 -16.46
C LYS A 543 6.46 -17.51 -16.73
N ASP A 544 7.12 -17.58 -17.87
CA ASP A 544 8.23 -16.67 -18.19
C ASP A 544 7.77 -15.24 -18.48
N LYS A 545 6.54 -15.05 -18.98
CA LYS A 545 5.87 -13.73 -19.04
C LYS A 545 5.61 -13.16 -17.64
N ALA A 546 5.18 -13.97 -16.67
CA ALA A 546 4.99 -13.52 -15.29
C ALA A 546 6.31 -13.09 -14.63
N VAL A 547 7.36 -13.92 -14.74
CA VAL A 547 8.69 -13.63 -14.19
C VAL A 547 9.32 -12.39 -14.86
N SER A 548 9.28 -12.29 -16.20
CA SER A 548 9.84 -11.14 -16.93
C SER A 548 9.07 -9.83 -16.73
N ASN A 549 7.80 -9.88 -16.35
CA ASN A 549 7.04 -8.69 -15.95
C ASN A 549 7.45 -8.22 -14.54
N LEU A 550 7.45 -9.12 -13.56
CA LEU A 550 7.76 -8.78 -12.16
C LEU A 550 9.23 -8.37 -11.97
N THR A 551 10.18 -8.98 -12.68
CA THR A 551 11.61 -8.60 -12.62
C THR A 551 11.84 -7.17 -13.12
N ARG A 552 11.18 -6.78 -14.23
CA ARG A 552 11.16 -5.39 -14.72
C ARG A 552 10.45 -4.45 -13.76
N GLY A 553 9.41 -4.92 -13.06
CA GLY A 553 8.77 -4.20 -11.96
C GLY A 553 9.76 -3.80 -10.86
N ILE A 554 10.60 -4.72 -10.39
CA ILE A 554 11.61 -4.43 -9.36
C ILE A 554 12.69 -3.45 -9.87
N GLU A 555 13.16 -3.58 -11.13
CA GLU A 555 14.04 -2.56 -11.72
C GLU A 555 13.36 -1.17 -11.79
N GLY A 556 12.04 -1.12 -12.04
CA GLY A 556 11.24 0.09 -11.99
C GLY A 556 11.15 0.68 -10.57
N LEU A 557 10.96 -0.16 -9.56
CA LEU A 557 10.97 0.25 -8.15
C LEU A 557 12.33 0.79 -7.71
N PHE A 558 13.44 0.17 -8.14
CA PHE A 558 14.79 0.69 -7.87
C PHE A 558 14.99 2.08 -8.49
N LYS A 559 14.55 2.28 -9.75
CA LYS A 559 14.58 3.61 -10.40
C LYS A 559 13.72 4.64 -9.65
N LYS A 560 12.48 4.28 -9.26
CA LYS A 560 11.57 5.16 -8.49
C LYS A 560 12.18 5.58 -7.15
N ASN A 561 12.84 4.66 -6.45
CA ASN A 561 13.47 4.92 -5.15
C ASN A 561 14.95 5.35 -5.26
N LYS A 562 15.47 5.64 -6.46
CA LYS A 562 16.87 6.08 -6.69
C LYS A 562 17.95 5.12 -6.17
N VAL A 563 17.65 3.81 -6.12
CA VAL A 563 18.60 2.75 -5.73
C VAL A 563 19.56 2.48 -6.90
N THR A 564 20.86 2.60 -6.66
CA THR A 564 21.88 2.26 -7.66
C THR A 564 21.93 0.74 -7.85
N TYR A 565 21.67 0.25 -9.06
CA TYR A 565 21.80 -1.18 -9.38
C TYR A 565 23.13 -1.47 -10.06
N VAL A 566 23.99 -2.28 -9.42
CA VAL A 566 25.23 -2.81 -10.01
C VAL A 566 25.02 -4.28 -10.38
N LYS A 567 25.21 -4.62 -11.67
CA LYS A 567 25.07 -5.99 -12.18
C LYS A 567 26.42 -6.71 -12.12
N GLY A 568 26.57 -7.65 -11.18
CA GLY A 568 27.83 -8.35 -10.96
C GLY A 568 27.91 -9.12 -9.66
N TYR A 569 28.99 -9.88 -9.50
CA TYR A 569 29.27 -10.70 -8.33
C TYR A 569 30.03 -9.88 -7.28
N GLY A 570 29.35 -9.51 -6.18
CA GLY A 570 29.94 -8.80 -5.05
C GLY A 570 30.79 -9.68 -4.13
N LYS A 571 31.95 -9.17 -3.71
CA LYS A 571 32.92 -9.78 -2.80
C LYS A 571 33.38 -8.77 -1.77
N LEU A 572 33.26 -9.10 -0.49
CA LEU A 572 33.77 -8.31 0.62
C LEU A 572 35.31 -8.33 0.56
N ILE A 573 35.91 -7.14 0.48
CA ILE A 573 37.37 -6.95 0.52
C ILE A 573 37.82 -6.19 1.78
N SER A 574 36.92 -5.40 2.37
CA SER A 574 37.04 -4.82 3.71
C SER A 574 35.63 -4.64 4.31
N PRO A 575 35.49 -4.30 5.61
CA PRO A 575 34.17 -4.04 6.22
C PRO A 575 33.36 -2.89 5.60
N SER A 576 33.97 -2.06 4.73
CA SER A 576 33.33 -0.92 4.07
C SER A 576 33.48 -0.92 2.53
N GLU A 577 34.05 -1.97 1.93
CA GLU A 577 34.30 -2.04 0.50
C GLU A 577 33.94 -3.42 -0.09
N VAL A 578 33.13 -3.37 -1.16
CA VAL A 578 32.72 -4.54 -1.95
C VAL A 578 33.34 -4.42 -3.34
N SER A 579 34.24 -5.34 -3.69
CA SER A 579 34.66 -5.52 -5.08
C SER A 579 33.57 -6.25 -5.85
N VAL A 580 33.27 -5.81 -7.07
CA VAL A 580 32.20 -6.38 -7.91
C VAL A 580 32.79 -6.76 -9.26
N ASP A 581 32.84 -8.06 -9.53
CA ASP A 581 33.11 -8.57 -10.88
C ASP A 581 31.83 -8.38 -11.71
N THR A 582 31.84 -7.44 -12.66
CA THR A 582 30.64 -7.07 -13.42
C THR A 582 30.32 -8.13 -14.46
N ILE A 583 29.02 -8.27 -14.81
CA ILE A 583 28.59 -9.25 -15.81
C ILE A 583 29.20 -9.01 -17.20
N ASP A 584 29.63 -7.78 -17.48
CA ASP A 584 30.28 -7.35 -18.72
C ASP A 584 31.81 -7.59 -18.72
N GLY A 585 32.35 -8.30 -17.71
CA GLY A 585 33.76 -8.71 -17.64
C GLY A 585 34.73 -7.69 -17.04
N GLY A 586 34.23 -6.63 -16.40
CA GLY A 586 35.04 -5.66 -15.65
C GLY A 586 35.10 -5.97 -14.14
N ASN A 587 35.85 -5.15 -13.40
CA ASN A 587 35.79 -5.11 -11.93
C ASN A 587 35.63 -3.66 -11.47
N THR A 588 34.82 -3.44 -10.44
CA THR A 588 34.64 -2.14 -9.78
C THR A 588 34.62 -2.30 -8.26
N ILE A 589 34.75 -1.20 -7.50
CA ILE A 589 34.66 -1.20 -6.04
C ILE A 589 33.54 -0.25 -5.60
N VAL A 590 32.56 -0.81 -4.89
CA VAL A 590 31.48 -0.06 -4.24
C VAL A 590 31.85 0.15 -2.78
N LYS A 591 31.80 1.40 -2.30
CA LYS A 591 32.06 1.74 -0.89
C LYS A 591 30.76 1.97 -0.14
N GLY A 592 30.66 1.43 1.07
CA GLY A 592 29.48 1.48 1.92
C GLY A 592 29.82 1.70 3.38
N LYS A 593 29.12 2.62 4.05
CA LYS A 593 29.22 2.77 5.52
C LYS A 593 28.62 1.57 6.26
N ASN A 594 27.57 0.99 5.70
CA ASN A 594 26.94 -0.24 6.14
C ASN A 594 26.83 -1.21 4.96
N ILE A 595 27.09 -2.50 5.17
CA ILE A 595 26.95 -3.55 4.15
C ILE A 595 25.97 -4.61 4.65
N ILE A 596 24.93 -4.90 3.87
CA ILE A 596 23.91 -5.92 4.15
C ILE A 596 24.13 -7.11 3.23
N VAL A 597 24.45 -8.28 3.80
CA VAL A 597 24.56 -9.54 3.09
C VAL A 597 23.18 -10.20 2.98
N ALA A 598 22.59 -10.16 1.79
CA ALA A 598 21.26 -10.69 1.45
C ALA A 598 21.35 -11.76 0.35
N THR A 599 22.45 -12.52 0.34
CA THR A 599 22.88 -13.39 -0.77
C THR A 599 22.04 -14.66 -0.94
N GLY A 600 21.15 -14.93 0.00
CA GLY A 600 20.14 -15.97 -0.07
C GLY A 600 20.69 -17.38 0.15
N SER A 601 20.14 -18.35 -0.58
CA SER A 601 20.45 -19.77 -0.48
C SER A 601 20.57 -20.44 -1.84
N ASP A 602 21.18 -21.61 -1.84
CA ASP A 602 21.26 -22.53 -2.98
C ASP A 602 20.69 -23.92 -2.65
N VAL A 603 20.64 -24.78 -3.66
CA VAL A 603 20.19 -26.19 -3.56
C VAL A 603 21.15 -27.00 -2.70
N LYS A 604 20.63 -27.81 -1.77
CA LYS A 604 21.48 -28.70 -0.96
C LYS A 604 21.89 -29.93 -1.75
N SER A 605 23.12 -29.95 -2.27
CA SER A 605 23.72 -31.10 -2.95
C SER A 605 23.75 -32.34 -2.06
N LEU A 606 23.48 -33.52 -2.66
CA LEU A 606 23.59 -34.82 -2.00
C LEU A 606 24.91 -35.52 -2.38
N PRO A 607 25.67 -36.09 -1.44
CA PRO A 607 26.89 -36.83 -1.75
C PRO A 607 26.63 -37.97 -2.75
N GLY A 608 27.42 -38.04 -3.81
CA GLY A 608 27.29 -39.06 -4.85
C GLY A 608 26.18 -38.80 -5.90
N ILE A 609 25.50 -37.64 -5.84
CA ILE A 609 24.49 -37.24 -6.84
C ILE A 609 24.92 -35.91 -7.47
N THR A 610 25.25 -35.96 -8.76
CA THR A 610 25.50 -34.77 -9.59
C THR A 610 24.18 -34.33 -10.21
N ILE A 611 23.84 -33.05 -10.07
CA ILE A 611 22.71 -32.42 -10.77
C ILE A 611 23.22 -32.01 -12.16
N ASP A 612 22.53 -32.46 -13.21
CA ASP A 612 22.83 -32.15 -14.62
C ASP A 612 21.83 -31.13 -15.23
N GLU A 613 20.71 -30.88 -14.56
CA GLU A 613 19.58 -30.05 -15.02
C GLU A 613 18.92 -30.52 -16.33
N GLU A 614 19.17 -31.77 -16.75
CA GLU A 614 18.50 -32.45 -17.87
C GLU A 614 17.65 -33.63 -17.42
N ARG A 615 18.20 -34.52 -16.58
CA ARG A 615 17.51 -35.68 -16.00
C ARG A 615 17.61 -35.72 -14.48
N ILE A 616 18.76 -35.35 -13.90
CA ILE A 616 18.89 -35.10 -12.46
C ILE A 616 18.80 -33.59 -12.28
N VAL A 617 17.60 -33.11 -11.98
CA VAL A 617 17.26 -31.69 -11.93
C VAL A 617 17.19 -31.17 -10.50
N SER A 618 17.51 -29.88 -10.32
CA SER A 618 17.15 -29.16 -9.11
C SER A 618 15.73 -28.60 -9.22
N SER A 619 15.32 -27.77 -8.25
CA SER A 619 14.12 -26.94 -8.40
C SER A 619 14.17 -26.02 -9.64
N THR A 620 15.36 -25.71 -10.16
CA THR A 620 15.52 -24.89 -11.37
C THR A 620 15.13 -25.67 -12.63
N GLY A 621 15.73 -26.83 -12.88
CA GLY A 621 15.37 -27.68 -14.04
C GLY A 621 13.92 -28.20 -13.96
N ALA A 622 13.42 -28.52 -12.75
CA ALA A 622 12.02 -28.93 -12.56
C ALA A 622 10.97 -27.82 -12.88
N LEU A 623 11.38 -26.55 -12.97
CA LEU A 623 10.57 -25.42 -13.43
C LEU A 623 10.74 -25.13 -14.94
N ALA A 624 11.51 -25.95 -15.66
CA ALA A 624 11.95 -25.72 -17.04
C ALA A 624 12.04 -27.01 -17.89
N LEU A 625 11.41 -28.12 -17.47
CA LEU A 625 11.38 -29.36 -18.26
C LEU A 625 10.70 -29.12 -19.62
N LYS A 626 11.30 -29.66 -20.68
CA LYS A 626 10.87 -29.45 -22.08
C LYS A 626 9.77 -30.42 -22.51
N GLU A 627 9.53 -31.46 -21.72
CA GLU A 627 8.51 -32.50 -21.92
C GLU A 627 7.97 -32.95 -20.55
N ILE A 628 6.79 -33.57 -20.54
CA ILE A 628 6.21 -34.16 -19.32
C ILE A 628 6.85 -35.54 -19.12
N PRO A 629 7.63 -35.79 -18.05
CA PRO A 629 8.23 -37.09 -17.81
C PRO A 629 7.13 -38.12 -17.49
N LYS A 630 7.29 -39.38 -17.91
CA LYS A 630 6.32 -40.44 -17.57
C LYS A 630 6.51 -40.90 -16.12
N LYS A 631 7.76 -40.84 -15.63
CA LYS A 631 8.14 -41.10 -14.23
C LYS A 631 9.04 -40.00 -13.70
N LEU A 632 8.57 -39.32 -12.66
CA LEU A 632 9.34 -38.33 -11.89
C LEU A 632 9.55 -38.84 -10.47
N VAL A 633 10.82 -39.02 -10.08
CA VAL A 633 11.18 -39.31 -8.69
C VAL A 633 11.58 -38.01 -7.99
N VAL A 634 11.03 -37.77 -6.81
CA VAL A 634 11.33 -36.58 -6.00
C VAL A 634 12.13 -37.01 -4.78
N ILE A 635 13.38 -36.58 -4.64
CA ILE A 635 14.20 -36.82 -3.46
C ILE A 635 13.99 -35.66 -2.48
N GLY A 636 13.23 -35.90 -1.40
CA GLY A 636 12.89 -34.92 -0.37
C GLY A 636 11.42 -34.50 -0.39
N ALA A 637 10.67 -34.88 0.65
CA ALA A 637 9.24 -34.59 0.83
C ALA A 637 8.99 -33.24 1.54
N GLY A 638 9.77 -32.22 1.19
CA GLY A 638 9.56 -30.83 1.62
C GLY A 638 8.72 -30.01 0.65
N TYR A 639 8.34 -28.79 1.06
CA TYR A 639 7.57 -27.79 0.31
C TYR A 639 7.77 -27.87 -1.22
N ILE A 640 9.00 -27.65 -1.70
CA ILE A 640 9.34 -27.61 -3.14
C ILE A 640 9.09 -28.95 -3.84
N GLY A 641 9.46 -30.07 -3.21
CA GLY A 641 9.29 -31.40 -3.78
C GLY A 641 7.82 -31.80 -3.94
N LEU A 642 6.97 -31.42 -2.98
CA LEU A 642 5.53 -31.68 -3.04
C LEU A 642 4.81 -30.72 -4.01
N GLU A 643 5.22 -29.46 -4.09
CA GLU A 643 4.73 -28.51 -5.11
C GLU A 643 5.05 -29.02 -6.52
N MET A 644 6.32 -29.33 -6.82
CA MET A 644 6.74 -29.80 -8.15
C MET A 644 6.19 -31.20 -8.49
N GLY A 645 6.12 -32.10 -7.51
CA GLY A 645 5.42 -33.39 -7.68
C GLY A 645 3.95 -33.18 -8.05
N SER A 646 3.27 -32.21 -7.44
CA SER A 646 1.87 -31.90 -7.76
C SER A 646 1.70 -31.29 -9.16
N VAL A 647 2.61 -30.39 -9.58
CA VAL A 647 2.61 -29.84 -10.95
C VAL A 647 2.67 -30.96 -11.99
N TRP A 648 3.74 -31.76 -11.94
CA TRP A 648 3.98 -32.78 -12.98
C TRP A 648 3.01 -33.96 -12.89
N GLY A 649 2.58 -34.33 -11.68
CA GLY A 649 1.57 -35.37 -11.48
C GLY A 649 0.23 -35.04 -12.12
N ARG A 650 -0.25 -33.80 -11.98
CA ARG A 650 -1.48 -33.31 -12.64
C ARG A 650 -1.39 -33.31 -14.17
N LEU A 651 -0.20 -33.12 -14.71
CA LEU A 651 0.06 -33.18 -16.15
C LEU A 651 0.23 -34.61 -16.68
N GLY A 652 0.27 -35.62 -15.81
CA GLY A 652 0.26 -37.05 -16.18
C GLY A 652 1.50 -37.86 -15.76
N SER A 653 2.46 -37.28 -15.04
CA SER A 653 3.65 -38.01 -14.56
C SER A 653 3.33 -38.97 -13.41
N GLU A 654 3.87 -40.19 -13.44
CA GLU A 654 3.91 -41.07 -12.26
C GLU A 654 4.91 -40.51 -11.24
N ILE A 655 4.41 -40.02 -10.09
CA ILE A 655 5.23 -39.42 -9.04
C ILE A 655 5.58 -40.43 -7.95
N THR A 656 6.87 -40.58 -7.63
CA THR A 656 7.33 -41.26 -6.42
C THR A 656 8.26 -40.37 -5.61
N VAL A 657 7.83 -39.97 -4.42
CA VAL A 657 8.62 -39.20 -3.46
C VAL A 657 9.41 -40.16 -2.58
N VAL A 658 10.73 -39.95 -2.50
CA VAL A 658 11.67 -40.68 -1.64
C VAL A 658 12.15 -39.72 -0.56
N GLU A 659 11.95 -40.08 0.70
CA GLU A 659 12.30 -39.26 1.86
C GLU A 659 13.03 -40.11 2.92
N PHE A 660 14.13 -39.57 3.44
CA PHE A 660 14.93 -40.19 4.49
C PHE A 660 14.23 -40.13 5.85
N ALA A 661 13.53 -39.02 6.13
CA ALA A 661 12.71 -38.86 7.33
C ALA A 661 11.50 -39.81 7.34
N SER A 662 10.89 -39.97 8.52
CA SER A 662 9.73 -40.83 8.72
C SER A 662 8.40 -40.23 8.28
N GLU A 663 8.35 -38.93 7.99
CA GLU A 663 7.15 -38.12 7.77
C GLU A 663 7.45 -37.04 6.72
N ILE A 664 6.45 -36.64 5.91
CA ILE A 664 6.58 -35.50 4.97
C ILE A 664 6.57 -34.15 5.71
N VAL A 665 7.18 -33.08 5.17
CA VAL A 665 7.19 -31.72 5.78
C VAL A 665 7.26 -31.72 7.33
N PRO A 666 8.36 -32.17 7.97
CA PRO A 666 8.37 -32.46 9.41
C PRO A 666 8.07 -31.31 10.37
N SER A 667 8.08 -30.06 9.89
CA SER A 667 7.70 -28.85 10.63
C SER A 667 6.19 -28.60 10.72
N MET A 668 5.37 -29.32 9.94
CA MET A 668 3.91 -29.20 9.91
C MET A 668 3.27 -29.98 11.06
N ASP A 669 2.19 -29.46 11.65
CA ASP A 669 1.39 -30.14 12.68
C ASP A 669 1.03 -31.58 12.30
N GLY A 670 1.24 -32.52 13.21
CA GLY A 670 1.15 -33.95 12.94
C GLY A 670 -0.25 -34.53 12.76
N GLU A 671 -1.32 -33.73 12.89
CA GLU A 671 -2.67 -34.10 12.43
C GLU A 671 -2.91 -33.60 11.01
N ILE A 672 -2.57 -32.35 10.71
CA ILE A 672 -2.69 -31.76 9.37
C ILE A 672 -1.83 -32.53 8.37
N ARG A 673 -0.56 -32.78 8.71
CA ARG A 673 0.40 -33.55 7.91
C ARG A 673 -0.13 -34.92 7.47
N LYS A 674 -0.84 -35.64 8.35
CA LYS A 674 -1.41 -36.97 8.07
C LYS A 674 -2.61 -36.91 7.13
N GLN A 675 -3.36 -35.81 7.14
CA GLN A 675 -4.46 -35.60 6.19
C GLN A 675 -3.93 -35.11 4.85
N PHE A 676 -2.90 -34.25 4.87
CA PHE A 676 -2.21 -33.76 3.69
C PHE A 676 -1.54 -34.88 2.88
N GLN A 677 -0.76 -35.77 3.53
CA GLN A 677 -0.17 -36.92 2.84
C GLN A 677 -1.24 -37.78 2.16
N ARG A 678 -2.36 -38.05 2.85
CA ARG A 678 -3.49 -38.82 2.29
C ARG A 678 -4.16 -38.13 1.11
N SER A 679 -4.22 -36.79 1.08
CA SER A 679 -4.73 -36.05 -0.08
C SER A 679 -3.81 -36.23 -1.30
N LEU A 680 -2.48 -36.11 -1.11
CA LEU A 680 -1.50 -36.34 -2.17
C LEU A 680 -1.50 -37.81 -2.65
N GLU A 681 -1.69 -38.77 -1.74
CA GLU A 681 -1.83 -40.20 -2.07
C GLU A 681 -3.10 -40.47 -2.92
N LYS A 682 -4.23 -39.82 -2.63
CA LYS A 682 -5.43 -39.89 -3.49
C LYS A 682 -5.19 -39.31 -4.89
N GLN A 683 -4.38 -38.26 -4.99
CA GLN A 683 -3.93 -37.66 -6.25
C GLN A 683 -2.86 -38.51 -6.98
N GLY A 684 -2.54 -39.71 -6.48
CA GLY A 684 -1.64 -40.67 -7.12
C GLY A 684 -0.17 -40.54 -6.75
N MET A 685 0.20 -39.61 -5.85
CA MET A 685 1.58 -39.43 -5.40
C MET A 685 1.99 -40.57 -4.46
N LYS A 686 3.07 -41.29 -4.80
CA LYS A 686 3.55 -42.44 -4.02
C LYS A 686 4.65 -42.01 -3.06
N PHE A 687 4.59 -42.43 -1.80
CA PHE A 687 5.60 -42.10 -0.79
C PHE A 687 6.47 -43.30 -0.39
N LYS A 688 7.78 -43.10 -0.40
CA LYS A 688 8.82 -43.96 0.16
C LYS A 688 9.54 -43.21 1.28
N LEU A 689 8.88 -43.14 2.44
CA LEU A 689 9.45 -42.56 3.67
C LEU A 689 10.45 -43.54 4.30
N ASN A 690 11.25 -43.07 5.26
CA ASN A 690 12.35 -43.83 5.88
C ASN A 690 13.28 -44.50 4.84
N THR A 691 13.50 -43.85 3.69
CA THR A 691 14.23 -44.41 2.54
C THR A 691 15.34 -43.46 2.09
N LYS A 692 16.56 -43.98 2.10
CA LYS A 692 17.80 -43.30 1.71
C LYS A 692 18.12 -43.60 0.25
N VAL A 693 18.46 -42.58 -0.54
CA VAL A 693 19.10 -42.78 -1.84
C VAL A 693 20.60 -43.00 -1.60
N VAL A 694 21.16 -44.08 -2.14
CA VAL A 694 22.58 -44.44 -1.97
C VAL A 694 23.42 -44.36 -3.24
N GLY A 695 22.77 -44.23 -4.40
CA GLY A 695 23.43 -44.03 -5.69
C GLY A 695 22.41 -43.72 -6.79
N VAL A 696 22.87 -43.07 -7.85
CA VAL A 696 22.07 -42.74 -9.04
C VAL A 696 22.92 -42.99 -10.29
N ASP A 697 22.35 -43.67 -11.28
CA ASP A 697 22.99 -44.04 -12.55
C ASP A 697 22.15 -43.52 -13.73
N THR A 698 22.80 -42.84 -14.69
CA THR A 698 22.17 -42.24 -15.88
C THR A 698 22.60 -42.90 -17.20
N SER A 699 23.44 -43.95 -17.13
CA SER A 699 24.10 -44.60 -18.28
C SER A 699 23.13 -45.31 -19.24
N SER A 700 21.96 -45.70 -18.77
CA SER A 700 20.97 -46.52 -19.50
C SER A 700 19.96 -45.71 -20.34
N GLY A 701 20.09 -44.38 -20.38
CA GLY A 701 19.19 -43.49 -21.13
C GLY A 701 18.01 -42.94 -20.32
N GLY A 702 17.65 -43.57 -19.21
CA GLY A 702 16.83 -43.00 -18.14
C GLY A 702 17.68 -42.63 -16.91
N VAL A 703 17.08 -42.68 -15.73
CA VAL A 703 17.75 -42.54 -14.43
C VAL A 703 17.36 -43.70 -13.51
N LYS A 704 18.35 -44.39 -12.96
CA LYS A 704 18.16 -45.51 -12.02
C LYS A 704 18.70 -45.13 -10.65
N LEU A 705 17.81 -45.08 -9.65
CA LEU A 705 18.18 -44.85 -8.26
C LEU A 705 18.38 -46.20 -7.55
N THR A 706 19.42 -46.28 -6.71
CA THR A 706 19.56 -47.33 -5.70
C THR A 706 19.11 -46.78 -4.35
N LEU A 707 18.21 -47.52 -3.69
CA LEU A 707 17.50 -47.15 -2.47
C LEU A 707 17.79 -48.13 -1.34
N GLU A 708 17.92 -47.62 -0.13
CA GLU A 708 18.24 -48.36 1.10
C GLU A 708 17.30 -47.90 2.23
N PRO A 709 16.83 -48.78 3.13
CA PRO A 709 16.10 -48.34 4.32
C PRO A 709 16.97 -47.39 5.18
N ALA A 710 16.38 -46.34 5.75
CA ALA A 710 17.12 -45.34 6.54
C ALA A 710 17.80 -45.93 7.80
N ALA A 711 17.30 -47.06 8.29
CA ALA A 711 17.92 -47.85 9.38
C ALA A 711 19.00 -48.85 8.92
N GLY A 712 19.29 -48.91 7.61
CA GLY A 712 20.05 -49.99 6.97
C GLY A 712 19.18 -51.19 6.60
N GLY A 713 19.59 -51.95 5.59
CA GLY A 713 18.88 -53.14 5.11
C GLY A 713 19.20 -53.45 3.65
N ASP A 714 18.44 -54.37 3.05
CA ASP A 714 18.61 -54.75 1.65
C ASP A 714 18.35 -53.58 0.70
N GLN A 715 19.20 -53.44 -0.31
CA GLN A 715 19.06 -52.39 -1.32
C GLN A 715 18.07 -52.79 -2.42
N THR A 716 17.29 -51.81 -2.88
CA THR A 716 16.32 -51.95 -3.99
C THR A 716 16.59 -50.89 -5.04
N THR A 717 16.05 -51.04 -6.25
CA THR A 717 16.23 -50.05 -7.32
C THR A 717 14.90 -49.47 -7.79
N LEU A 718 14.93 -48.21 -8.23
CA LEU A 718 13.78 -47.48 -8.76
C LEU A 718 14.20 -46.75 -10.05
N ASP A 719 13.55 -47.05 -11.16
CA ASP A 719 13.81 -46.44 -12.47
C ASP A 719 12.84 -45.29 -12.75
N ALA A 720 13.37 -44.18 -13.26
CA ALA A 720 12.67 -42.93 -13.57
C ALA A 720 13.16 -42.32 -14.90
N ASP A 721 12.40 -41.38 -15.46
CA ASP A 721 12.88 -40.57 -16.59
C ASP A 721 13.64 -39.34 -16.08
N VAL A 722 13.11 -38.71 -15.02
CA VAL A 722 13.65 -37.50 -14.37
C VAL A 722 13.66 -37.70 -12.84
N VAL A 723 14.65 -37.09 -12.18
CA VAL A 723 14.82 -37.08 -10.73
C VAL A 723 14.98 -35.64 -10.24
N LEU A 724 14.04 -35.15 -9.43
CA LEU A 724 14.13 -33.87 -8.74
C LEU A 724 14.87 -34.03 -7.40
N VAL A 725 15.99 -33.33 -7.24
CA VAL A 725 16.70 -33.19 -5.96
C VAL A 725 16.11 -32.01 -5.18
N SER A 726 15.32 -32.30 -4.15
CA SER A 726 14.63 -31.35 -3.27
C SER A 726 14.98 -31.57 -1.77
N ALA A 727 16.20 -32.00 -1.48
CA ALA A 727 16.69 -32.37 -0.14
C ALA A 727 16.91 -31.19 0.84
N GLY A 728 16.29 -30.04 0.59
CA GLY A 728 16.46 -28.79 1.32
C GLY A 728 17.38 -27.78 0.62
N ARG A 729 17.74 -26.72 1.36
CA ARG A 729 18.55 -25.59 0.87
C ARG A 729 19.70 -25.29 1.85
N THR A 730 20.70 -24.55 1.38
CA THR A 730 21.88 -24.15 2.16
C THR A 730 22.21 -22.67 1.90
N PRO A 731 22.70 -21.90 2.90
CA PRO A 731 23.01 -20.48 2.74
C PRO A 731 24.09 -20.25 1.66
N PHE A 732 23.92 -19.24 0.81
CA PHE A 732 24.90 -18.90 -0.23
C PHE A 732 25.97 -17.96 0.34
N THR A 733 26.99 -18.55 0.96
CA THR A 733 28.17 -17.85 1.50
C THR A 733 29.46 -18.06 0.69
N SER A 734 29.48 -19.06 -0.20
CA SER A 734 30.62 -19.38 -1.05
C SER A 734 31.07 -18.19 -1.91
N GLY A 735 32.36 -17.87 -1.87
CA GLY A 735 33.02 -16.86 -2.71
C GLY A 735 32.89 -15.40 -2.24
N LEU A 736 32.16 -15.13 -1.14
CA LEU A 736 31.89 -13.75 -0.68
C LEU A 736 33.07 -13.04 0.00
N GLY A 737 34.10 -13.74 0.47
CA GLY A 737 35.21 -13.11 1.21
C GLY A 737 34.96 -12.89 2.71
N LEU A 738 33.95 -13.56 3.29
CA LEU A 738 33.63 -13.49 4.73
C LEU A 738 34.86 -13.79 5.60
N GLU A 739 35.66 -14.77 5.17
CA GLU A 739 36.89 -15.22 5.82
C GLU A 739 38.01 -14.17 5.84
N LYS A 740 37.98 -13.20 4.92
CA LYS A 740 38.99 -12.12 4.84
C LYS A 740 38.70 -10.97 5.80
N ILE A 741 37.42 -10.71 6.05
CA ILE A 741 36.97 -9.66 6.97
C ILE A 741 36.64 -10.19 8.37
N GLY A 742 36.63 -11.51 8.57
CA GLY A 742 36.44 -12.16 9.86
C GLY A 742 34.98 -12.43 10.26
N VAL A 743 34.04 -12.43 9.31
CA VAL A 743 32.62 -12.72 9.62
C VAL A 743 32.44 -14.18 10.03
N GLU A 744 31.86 -14.40 11.21
CA GLU A 744 31.61 -15.73 11.75
C GLU A 744 30.40 -16.42 11.11
N THR A 745 30.53 -17.73 10.90
CA THR A 745 29.45 -18.61 10.40
C THR A 745 29.28 -19.83 11.30
N ASP A 746 28.06 -20.41 11.31
CA ASP A 746 27.76 -21.62 12.04
C ASP A 746 28.19 -22.89 11.28
N LYS A 747 27.99 -24.07 11.90
CA LYS A 747 28.31 -25.39 11.29
C LYS A 747 27.50 -25.71 10.03
N GLY A 748 26.45 -24.95 9.72
CA GLY A 748 25.68 -25.02 8.48
C GLY A 748 26.06 -23.96 7.44
N GLY A 749 27.09 -23.15 7.72
CA GLY A 749 27.55 -22.07 6.85
C GLY A 749 26.67 -20.80 6.90
N ARG A 750 25.75 -20.68 7.87
CA ARG A 750 24.89 -19.49 8.05
C ARG A 750 25.68 -18.41 8.78
N ILE A 751 25.51 -17.15 8.38
CA ILE A 751 26.14 -16.01 9.04
C ILE A 751 25.51 -15.82 10.42
N LEU A 752 26.34 -15.64 11.45
CA LEU A 752 25.88 -15.34 12.80
C LEU A 752 25.57 -13.85 12.94
N VAL A 753 24.40 -13.54 13.51
CA VAL A 753 23.91 -12.17 13.72
C VAL A 753 23.25 -12.02 15.09
N ASN A 754 23.20 -10.78 15.58
CA ASN A 754 22.44 -10.40 16.78
C ASN A 754 21.02 -9.91 16.45
N GLU A 755 20.28 -9.46 17.47
CA GLU A 755 18.90 -8.92 17.38
C GLU A 755 18.74 -7.74 16.41
N ARG A 756 19.83 -7.06 16.03
CA ARG A 756 19.85 -5.97 15.05
C ARG A 756 20.38 -6.39 13.67
N PHE A 757 20.43 -7.68 13.39
CA PHE A 757 20.97 -8.28 12.16
C PHE A 757 22.46 -8.00 11.91
N ALA A 758 23.17 -7.43 12.89
CA ALA A 758 24.59 -7.13 12.79
C ALA A 758 25.43 -8.37 13.08
N THR A 759 26.50 -8.55 12.31
CA THR A 759 27.49 -9.62 12.50
C THR A 759 28.48 -9.28 13.63
N ASN A 760 29.47 -10.13 13.86
CA ASN A 760 30.62 -9.84 14.70
C ASN A 760 31.55 -8.72 14.12
N VAL A 761 31.38 -8.34 12.85
CA VAL A 761 32.15 -7.27 12.18
C VAL A 761 31.33 -5.97 12.14
N PRO A 762 31.78 -4.87 12.78
CA PRO A 762 31.08 -3.59 12.74
C PRO A 762 30.84 -3.07 11.32
N GLY A 763 29.64 -2.56 11.05
CA GLY A 763 29.20 -2.11 9.73
C GLY A 763 28.69 -3.22 8.81
N VAL A 764 28.87 -4.50 9.15
CA VAL A 764 28.41 -5.64 8.33
C VAL A 764 27.23 -6.34 8.99
N PHE A 765 26.16 -6.49 8.22
CA PHE A 765 24.86 -7.05 8.60
C PHE A 765 24.50 -8.22 7.67
N ALA A 766 23.58 -9.11 8.08
CA ALA A 766 23.09 -10.20 7.21
C ALA A 766 21.61 -10.52 7.46
N ILE A 767 20.88 -10.87 6.39
CA ILE A 767 19.41 -11.04 6.40
C ILE A 767 18.93 -12.20 5.53
N GLY A 768 17.75 -12.74 5.84
CA GLY A 768 17.05 -13.78 5.10
C GLY A 768 17.71 -15.15 5.16
N ASP A 769 17.63 -15.88 4.05
CA ASP A 769 18.11 -17.25 3.85
C ASP A 769 19.60 -17.50 4.18
N VAL A 770 20.42 -16.46 4.38
CA VAL A 770 21.84 -16.59 4.73
C VAL A 770 22.10 -16.65 6.26
N ILE A 771 21.09 -16.31 7.08
CA ILE A 771 21.15 -16.32 8.56
C ILE A 771 20.22 -17.41 9.16
N PRO A 772 20.26 -17.64 10.49
CA PRO A 772 19.27 -18.49 11.16
C PRO A 772 17.82 -17.98 11.06
N GLY A 773 16.87 -18.91 11.06
CA GLY A 773 15.42 -18.67 10.92
C GLY A 773 14.77 -19.58 9.88
N PRO A 774 13.47 -19.44 9.61
CA PRO A 774 12.81 -20.13 8.51
C PRO A 774 13.20 -19.48 7.16
N MET A 775 13.48 -20.32 6.16
CA MET A 775 13.94 -19.89 4.83
C MET A 775 12.74 -19.54 3.95
N LEU A 776 12.11 -18.40 4.22
CA LEU A 776 10.87 -17.92 3.62
C LEU A 776 11.03 -16.49 3.08
N ALA A 777 10.36 -16.19 1.97
CA ALA A 777 10.53 -14.92 1.25
C ALA A 777 10.12 -13.71 2.10
N HIS A 778 8.92 -13.74 2.67
CA HIS A 778 8.39 -12.69 3.54
C HIS A 778 9.21 -12.51 4.82
N LYS A 779 9.74 -13.59 5.42
CA LYS A 779 10.68 -13.49 6.54
C LYS A 779 11.94 -12.71 6.15
N ALA A 780 12.50 -12.97 4.97
CA ALA A 780 13.65 -12.22 4.48
C ALA A 780 13.29 -10.73 4.23
N GLU A 781 12.07 -10.43 3.80
CA GLU A 781 11.58 -9.06 3.61
C GLU A 781 11.40 -8.33 4.95
N GLU A 782 10.85 -8.98 5.99
CA GLU A 782 10.81 -8.47 7.36
C GLU A 782 12.22 -8.21 7.94
N ASP A 783 13.13 -9.18 7.83
CA ASP A 783 14.54 -9.00 8.23
C ASP A 783 15.15 -7.76 7.57
N GLY A 784 14.88 -7.57 6.27
CA GLY A 784 15.38 -6.46 5.47
C GLY A 784 14.84 -5.11 5.92
N VAL A 785 13.56 -5.03 6.27
CA VAL A 785 12.94 -3.81 6.82
C VAL A 785 13.51 -3.50 8.21
N ALA A 786 13.54 -4.48 9.11
CA ALA A 786 13.96 -4.30 10.50
C ALA A 786 15.45 -3.96 10.62
N CYS A 787 16.33 -4.65 9.86
CA CYS A 787 17.76 -4.35 9.77
C CYS A 787 18.01 -2.90 9.34
N VAL A 788 17.32 -2.45 8.29
CA VAL A 788 17.46 -1.09 7.76
C VAL A 788 16.90 -0.03 8.70
N GLU A 789 15.82 -0.33 9.43
CA GLU A 789 15.32 0.58 10.47
C GLU A 789 16.30 0.73 11.63
N PHE A 790 16.98 -0.35 12.06
CA PHE A 790 18.07 -0.23 13.03
C PHE A 790 19.27 0.57 12.51
N ILE A 791 19.65 0.42 11.22
CA ILE A 791 20.71 1.21 10.58
C ILE A 791 20.32 2.71 10.55
N ALA A 792 19.05 3.02 10.30
CA ALA A 792 18.51 4.39 10.33
C ALA A 792 18.23 4.94 11.75
N GLY A 793 18.64 4.24 12.81
CA GLY A 793 18.44 4.66 14.21
C GLY A 793 17.00 4.51 14.73
N LYS A 794 16.12 3.85 13.99
CA LYS A 794 14.77 3.47 14.42
C LYS A 794 14.77 2.11 15.12
N VAL A 795 13.60 1.66 15.55
CA VAL A 795 13.38 0.33 16.11
C VAL A 795 12.82 -0.57 15.01
N GLY A 796 13.61 -1.56 14.57
CA GLY A 796 13.10 -2.67 13.76
C GLY A 796 12.43 -3.72 14.64
N HIS A 797 11.52 -4.52 14.07
CA HIS A 797 10.84 -5.62 14.76
C HIS A 797 10.65 -6.81 13.82
N VAL A 798 10.80 -8.02 14.35
CA VAL A 798 10.44 -9.31 13.73
C VAL A 798 9.93 -10.24 14.83
N ASP A 799 9.04 -11.17 14.49
CA ASP A 799 8.57 -12.23 15.40
C ASP A 799 8.47 -13.57 14.64
N TYR A 800 9.53 -14.38 14.74
CA TYR A 800 9.63 -15.64 13.99
C TYR A 800 8.66 -16.74 14.49
N ASP A 801 8.01 -16.57 15.65
CA ASP A 801 6.91 -17.46 16.06
C ASP A 801 5.61 -17.16 15.29
N LYS A 802 5.52 -15.98 14.64
CA LYS A 802 4.32 -15.49 13.94
C LYS A 802 4.46 -15.42 12.41
N VAL A 803 5.63 -15.75 11.87
CA VAL A 803 5.86 -15.90 10.42
C VAL A 803 5.04 -17.09 9.90
N PRO A 804 4.05 -16.90 9.00
CA PRO A 804 3.25 -18.00 8.48
C PRO A 804 4.06 -18.86 7.49
N GLY A 805 3.81 -20.16 7.46
CA GLY A 805 4.34 -21.09 6.46
C GLY A 805 3.21 -21.66 5.58
N VAL A 806 3.40 -21.68 4.26
CA VAL A 806 2.39 -22.14 3.30
C VAL A 806 2.99 -23.12 2.27
N VAL A 807 2.29 -24.22 2.01
CA VAL A 807 2.53 -25.19 0.93
C VAL A 807 1.42 -25.04 -0.10
N TYR A 808 1.75 -24.67 -1.33
CA TYR A 808 0.77 -24.30 -2.36
C TYR A 808 0.35 -25.48 -3.24
N THR A 809 0.13 -26.63 -2.60
CA THR A 809 -0.52 -27.79 -3.20
C THR A 809 -2.02 -27.54 -3.39
N HIS A 810 -2.78 -28.56 -3.80
CA HIS A 810 -4.24 -28.52 -3.73
C HIS A 810 -4.71 -29.77 -2.96
N PRO A 811 -5.43 -29.64 -1.83
CA PRO A 811 -5.60 -28.41 -1.05
C PRO A 811 -4.26 -27.74 -0.67
N GLU A 812 -4.30 -26.45 -0.41
CA GLU A 812 -3.17 -25.74 0.19
C GLU A 812 -3.05 -26.12 1.67
N VAL A 813 -1.85 -25.98 2.23
CA VAL A 813 -1.65 -26.13 3.68
C VAL A 813 -0.92 -24.91 4.22
N ALA A 814 -1.53 -24.24 5.20
CA ALA A 814 -0.99 -23.04 5.83
C ALA A 814 -0.96 -23.18 7.36
N SER A 815 0.04 -22.59 8.02
CA SER A 815 0.23 -22.68 9.46
C SER A 815 0.89 -21.42 10.01
N VAL A 816 0.45 -20.96 11.20
CA VAL A 816 1.05 -19.85 11.94
C VAL A 816 1.03 -20.15 13.44
N GLY A 817 2.03 -19.69 14.19
CA GLY A 817 2.22 -20.10 15.59
C GLY A 817 2.73 -21.54 15.72
N LYS A 818 2.52 -22.13 16.89
CA LYS A 818 3.15 -23.39 17.31
C LYS A 818 2.33 -24.61 16.89
N THR A 819 2.99 -25.73 16.58
CA THR A 819 2.31 -27.02 16.34
C THR A 819 1.87 -27.67 17.65
N GLU A 820 0.95 -28.64 17.58
CA GLU A 820 0.50 -29.34 18.79
C GLU A 820 1.65 -30.12 19.48
N GLU A 821 2.63 -30.61 18.72
CA GLU A 821 3.85 -31.22 19.26
C GLU A 821 4.73 -30.23 20.04
N GLN A 822 4.84 -28.99 19.55
CA GLN A 822 5.61 -27.94 20.22
C GLN A 822 4.91 -27.47 21.50
N VAL A 823 3.58 -27.30 21.49
CA VAL A 823 2.80 -26.95 22.69
C VAL A 823 2.93 -28.05 23.75
N LYS A 824 2.86 -29.32 23.37
CA LYS A 824 3.13 -30.48 24.27
C LYS A 824 4.55 -30.45 24.83
N ALA A 825 5.56 -30.18 23.99
CA ALA A 825 6.96 -30.15 24.42
C ALA A 825 7.27 -29.00 25.41
N LEU A 826 6.50 -27.91 25.36
CA LEU A 826 6.58 -26.80 26.31
C LEU A 826 5.82 -27.05 27.63
N GLY A 827 5.00 -28.12 27.71
CA GLY A 827 4.22 -28.45 28.92
C GLY A 827 3.05 -27.51 29.21
N ILE A 828 2.62 -26.72 28.22
CA ILE A 828 1.47 -25.80 28.34
C ILE A 828 0.17 -26.61 28.34
N GLU A 829 -0.78 -26.29 29.22
CA GLU A 829 -2.14 -26.84 29.11
C GLU A 829 -2.94 -26.09 28.03
N TYR A 830 -3.51 -26.82 27.09
CA TYR A 830 -4.13 -26.26 25.88
C TYR A 830 -5.44 -26.96 25.50
N ARG A 831 -6.24 -26.29 24.66
CA ARG A 831 -7.46 -26.78 24.01
C ARG A 831 -7.22 -26.93 22.49
N VAL A 832 -8.05 -27.74 21.83
CA VAL A 832 -7.98 -27.97 20.37
C VAL A 832 -9.37 -27.92 19.77
N GLY A 833 -9.67 -26.85 19.04
CA GLY A 833 -10.87 -26.78 18.19
C GLY A 833 -10.55 -27.10 16.74
N LYS A 834 -11.51 -27.76 16.08
CA LYS A 834 -11.38 -28.19 14.68
C LYS A 834 -12.72 -28.09 13.96
N PHE A 835 -12.68 -27.77 12.68
CA PHE A 835 -13.84 -27.79 11.80
C PHE A 835 -13.47 -28.29 10.39
N PRO A 836 -14.15 -29.32 9.85
CA PRO A 836 -13.86 -29.86 8.52
C PRO A 836 -14.49 -29.02 7.41
N LEU A 837 -13.79 -28.82 6.29
CA LEU A 837 -14.34 -28.09 5.14
C LEU A 837 -15.54 -28.81 4.50
N LEU A 838 -15.70 -30.13 4.73
CA LEU A 838 -16.90 -30.89 4.38
C LEU A 838 -18.20 -30.36 5.01
N ALA A 839 -18.11 -29.61 6.12
CA ALA A 839 -19.25 -28.97 6.78
C ALA A 839 -19.38 -27.47 6.41
N ASN A 840 -18.41 -26.88 5.70
CA ASN A 840 -18.47 -25.49 5.28
C ASN A 840 -19.43 -25.32 4.08
N SER A 841 -20.39 -24.39 4.20
CA SER A 841 -21.42 -24.18 3.18
C SER A 841 -20.85 -23.65 1.85
N ARG A 842 -19.78 -22.83 1.88
CA ARG A 842 -19.13 -22.34 0.66
C ARG A 842 -18.38 -23.45 -0.06
N ALA A 843 -17.57 -24.21 0.67
CA ALA A 843 -16.82 -25.35 0.17
C ALA A 843 -17.76 -26.36 -0.51
N LYS A 844 -18.87 -26.72 0.15
CA LYS A 844 -19.89 -27.59 -0.43
C LYS A 844 -20.62 -27.01 -1.64
N ALA A 845 -20.74 -25.69 -1.78
CA ALA A 845 -21.36 -25.04 -2.93
C ALA A 845 -20.44 -24.94 -4.16
N ILE A 846 -19.12 -25.06 -4.00
CA ILE A 846 -18.13 -25.11 -5.09
C ILE A 846 -17.60 -26.54 -5.38
N ASP A 847 -18.14 -27.54 -4.66
CA ASP A 847 -17.71 -28.95 -4.57
C ASP A 847 -16.25 -29.23 -4.16
N ASP A 848 -15.53 -28.18 -3.78
CA ASP A 848 -14.15 -28.23 -3.28
C ASP A 848 -14.13 -28.10 -1.75
N ALA A 849 -14.11 -29.26 -1.07
CA ALA A 849 -14.36 -29.38 0.35
C ALA A 849 -13.44 -30.36 1.10
N GLU A 850 -12.30 -30.74 0.51
CA GLU A 850 -11.27 -31.48 1.26
C GLU A 850 -10.48 -30.52 2.16
N GLY A 851 -10.45 -30.80 3.47
CA GLY A 851 -9.71 -29.98 4.41
C GLY A 851 -10.29 -29.91 5.82
N LEU A 852 -9.57 -29.21 6.69
CA LEU A 852 -10.01 -28.73 7.99
C LEU A 852 -9.24 -27.48 8.43
N VAL A 853 -9.84 -26.69 9.30
CA VAL A 853 -9.13 -25.75 10.17
C VAL A 853 -8.91 -26.42 11.54
N LYS A 854 -7.74 -26.18 12.14
CA LYS A 854 -7.35 -26.57 13.50
C LYS A 854 -6.80 -25.36 14.26
N VAL A 855 -7.37 -25.07 15.42
CA VAL A 855 -6.96 -23.98 16.32
C VAL A 855 -6.44 -24.58 17.63
N LEU A 856 -5.33 -24.06 18.13
CA LEU A 856 -4.74 -24.39 19.43
C LEU A 856 -4.78 -23.14 20.31
N ALA A 857 -5.26 -23.26 21.54
CA ALA A 857 -5.30 -22.16 22.51
C ALA A 857 -4.90 -22.61 23.92
N GLU A 858 -4.31 -21.72 24.71
CA GLU A 858 -3.98 -21.95 26.12
C GLU A 858 -5.26 -22.13 26.94
N LYS A 859 -5.31 -23.17 27.77
CA LYS A 859 -6.56 -23.64 28.39
C LYS A 859 -7.17 -22.66 29.41
N GLU A 860 -6.35 -21.86 30.07
CA GLU A 860 -6.74 -20.90 31.12
C GLU A 860 -7.11 -19.53 30.54
N THR A 861 -6.31 -19.00 29.61
CA THR A 861 -6.45 -17.65 29.03
C THR A 861 -7.27 -17.62 27.73
N ASP A 862 -7.52 -18.79 27.14
CA ASP A 862 -8.01 -19.00 25.77
C ASP A 862 -7.14 -18.36 24.66
N LYS A 863 -5.94 -17.87 25.00
CA LYS A 863 -5.03 -17.24 24.03
C LYS A 863 -4.59 -18.23 22.96
N ILE A 864 -4.69 -17.83 21.69
CA ILE A 864 -4.26 -18.67 20.56
C ILE A 864 -2.74 -18.92 20.63
N LEU A 865 -2.35 -20.18 20.49
CA LEU A 865 -0.97 -20.66 20.46
C LEU A 865 -0.50 -21.02 19.05
N GLY A 866 -1.44 -21.35 18.16
CA GLY A 866 -1.18 -21.61 16.75
C GLY A 866 -2.45 -22.06 16.01
N VAL A 867 -2.47 -21.82 14.69
CA VAL A 867 -3.57 -22.19 13.80
C VAL A 867 -3.00 -22.86 12.56
N HIS A 868 -3.62 -23.97 12.16
CA HIS A 868 -3.18 -24.83 11.08
C HIS A 868 -4.37 -25.16 10.18
N ILE A 869 -4.26 -24.85 8.89
CA ILE A 869 -5.34 -24.92 7.90
C ILE A 869 -4.87 -25.83 6.76
N MET A 870 -5.67 -26.83 6.43
CA MET A 870 -5.61 -27.48 5.11
C MET A 870 -6.93 -27.19 4.41
N SER A 871 -6.89 -26.46 3.30
CA SER A 871 -8.08 -26.08 2.53
C SER A 871 -7.69 -25.51 1.16
N PRO A 872 -8.65 -25.35 0.25
CA PRO A 872 -8.53 -24.36 -0.83
C PRO A 872 -8.28 -22.98 -0.22
N ASN A 873 -7.41 -22.18 -0.85
CA ASN A 873 -7.04 -20.83 -0.42
C ASN A 873 -6.54 -20.73 1.03
N ALA A 874 -5.98 -21.80 1.61
CA ALA A 874 -5.41 -21.77 2.97
C ALA A 874 -4.32 -20.69 3.12
N GLY A 875 -3.56 -20.41 2.05
CA GLY A 875 -2.57 -19.35 2.00
C GLY A 875 -3.13 -17.94 2.17
N GLU A 876 -4.42 -17.73 1.85
CA GLU A 876 -5.12 -16.47 2.14
C GLU A 876 -5.73 -16.49 3.55
N LEU A 877 -6.46 -17.56 3.89
CA LEU A 877 -7.20 -17.70 5.15
C LEU A 877 -6.30 -17.62 6.40
N ILE A 878 -5.03 -18.03 6.30
CA ILE A 878 -4.09 -17.99 7.41
C ILE A 878 -3.80 -16.57 7.92
N HIS A 879 -4.03 -15.52 7.11
CA HIS A 879 -3.79 -14.14 7.52
C HIS A 879 -4.74 -13.66 8.62
N GLU A 880 -5.98 -14.16 8.68
CA GLU A 880 -6.92 -13.87 9.77
C GLU A 880 -6.42 -14.48 11.10
N ALA A 881 -5.82 -15.66 11.06
CA ALA A 881 -5.15 -16.25 12.22
C ALA A 881 -3.84 -15.54 12.57
N ALA A 882 -3.07 -15.09 11.58
CA ALA A 882 -1.80 -14.40 11.80
C ALA A 882 -1.99 -13.03 12.48
N ILE A 883 -2.99 -12.24 12.04
CA ILE A 883 -3.31 -10.96 12.70
C ILE A 883 -3.87 -11.17 14.11
N ALA A 884 -4.70 -12.21 14.34
CA ALA A 884 -5.18 -12.55 15.68
C ALA A 884 -4.02 -12.95 16.62
N LEU A 885 -3.09 -13.79 16.14
CA LEU A 885 -1.90 -14.19 16.88
C LEU A 885 -0.96 -13.00 17.16
N GLN A 886 -0.85 -12.04 16.23
CA GLN A 886 -0.04 -10.82 16.41
C GLN A 886 -0.52 -9.93 17.54
N TYR A 887 -1.83 -9.94 17.84
CA TYR A 887 -2.42 -9.20 18.95
C TYR A 887 -2.71 -10.06 20.19
N ASP A 888 -2.11 -11.25 20.29
CA ASP A 888 -2.28 -12.18 21.43
C ASP A 888 -3.76 -12.52 21.72
N ALA A 889 -4.60 -12.58 20.67
CA ALA A 889 -6.05 -12.75 20.78
C ALA A 889 -6.47 -14.17 21.24
N SER A 890 -7.70 -14.27 21.77
CA SER A 890 -8.32 -15.53 22.15
C SER A 890 -9.03 -16.24 20.99
N SER A 891 -9.39 -17.51 21.16
CA SER A 891 -10.27 -18.18 20.20
C SER A 891 -11.70 -17.65 20.29
N GLU A 892 -12.14 -17.22 21.47
CA GLU A 892 -13.41 -16.49 21.64
C GLU A 892 -13.47 -15.18 20.82
N ASP A 893 -12.35 -14.44 20.69
CA ASP A 893 -12.30 -13.21 19.87
C ASP A 893 -12.59 -13.50 18.39
N ILE A 894 -11.88 -14.46 17.77
CA ILE A 894 -12.14 -14.88 16.38
C ILE A 894 -13.58 -15.39 16.24
N ALA A 895 -14.03 -16.22 17.17
CA ALA A 895 -15.40 -16.75 17.15
C ALA A 895 -16.47 -15.65 17.24
N ARG A 896 -16.18 -14.51 17.87
CA ARG A 896 -17.08 -13.35 17.95
C ARG A 896 -17.07 -12.46 16.71
N VAL A 897 -16.02 -12.47 15.88
CA VAL A 897 -15.99 -11.72 14.61
C VAL A 897 -17.12 -12.16 13.68
N CYS A 898 -17.84 -11.19 13.11
CA CYS A 898 -18.90 -11.44 12.13
C CYS A 898 -18.30 -11.78 10.76
N HIS A 899 -17.99 -13.06 10.55
CA HIS A 899 -17.54 -13.58 9.25
C HIS A 899 -18.66 -13.47 8.21
N ALA A 900 -18.30 -13.23 6.95
CA ALA A 900 -19.27 -13.19 5.85
C ALA A 900 -19.75 -14.60 5.44
N HIS A 901 -21.01 -14.71 5.05
CA HIS A 901 -21.65 -15.97 4.64
C HIS A 901 -22.13 -15.90 3.18
N PRO A 902 -21.89 -16.92 2.32
CA PRO A 902 -21.07 -18.12 2.55
C PRO A 902 -19.59 -17.90 2.15
N THR A 903 -18.66 -18.12 3.09
CA THR A 903 -17.20 -18.04 2.85
C THR A 903 -16.41 -19.20 3.47
N MET A 904 -15.18 -19.41 2.99
CA MET A 904 -14.28 -20.42 3.56
C MET A 904 -13.81 -20.04 4.97
N SER A 905 -13.68 -18.74 5.28
CA SER A 905 -13.33 -18.25 6.61
C SER A 905 -14.28 -18.71 7.72
N GLU A 906 -15.54 -19.01 7.41
CA GLU A 906 -16.48 -19.57 8.41
C GLU A 906 -15.95 -20.88 9.05
N ALA A 907 -15.06 -21.62 8.37
CA ALA A 907 -14.38 -22.77 8.98
C ALA A 907 -13.40 -22.38 10.11
N LEU A 908 -12.78 -21.20 10.04
CA LEU A 908 -11.95 -20.65 11.11
C LEU A 908 -12.81 -20.20 12.29
N LYS A 909 -13.94 -19.52 12.03
CA LYS A 909 -14.95 -19.18 13.05
C LYS A 909 -15.42 -20.40 13.85
N GLU A 910 -15.83 -21.46 13.15
CA GLU A 910 -16.35 -22.67 13.80
C GLU A 910 -15.24 -23.47 14.51
N ALA A 911 -14.02 -23.52 13.96
CA ALA A 911 -12.88 -24.12 14.66
C ALA A 911 -12.48 -23.34 15.92
N ALA A 912 -12.60 -22.01 15.89
CA ALA A 912 -12.40 -21.16 17.07
C ALA A 912 -13.51 -21.39 18.12
N MET A 913 -14.79 -21.44 17.72
CA MET A 913 -15.90 -21.85 18.60
C MET A 913 -15.67 -23.23 19.23
N ALA A 914 -15.18 -24.19 18.46
CA ALA A 914 -14.81 -25.53 18.94
C ALA A 914 -13.57 -25.57 19.86
N THR A 915 -12.88 -24.45 20.08
CA THR A 915 -11.70 -24.38 20.95
C THR A 915 -12.09 -24.00 22.38
N TYR A 916 -12.85 -22.91 22.56
CA TYR A 916 -13.27 -22.46 23.90
C TYR A 916 -14.60 -23.07 24.38
N ASP A 917 -15.55 -23.35 23.48
CA ASP A 917 -16.88 -23.89 23.78
C ASP A 917 -17.31 -24.94 22.74
N LYS A 918 -18.35 -24.67 21.93
CA LYS A 918 -18.92 -25.64 20.99
C LYS A 918 -19.28 -24.98 19.64
N PRO A 919 -18.97 -25.61 18.49
CA PRO A 919 -19.41 -25.12 17.18
C PRO A 919 -20.93 -25.24 16.99
N ILE A 920 -21.44 -24.49 16.01
CA ILE A 920 -22.86 -24.45 15.64
C ILE A 920 -23.16 -25.41 14.48
N HIS A 921 -22.19 -25.62 13.59
CA HIS A 921 -22.39 -26.31 12.30
C HIS A 921 -21.67 -27.67 12.17
N MET A 922 -21.41 -28.36 13.29
CA MET A 922 -20.69 -29.65 13.35
C MET A 922 -21.32 -30.68 14.30
#